data_AF-A0A6V7KDJ4-F1
#
_entry.id   AF-A0A6V7KDJ4-F1
#
_cell.length_a   1.000
_cell.length_b   1.000
_cell.length_c   1.000
_cell.angle_alpha   90.00
_cell.angle_beta   90.00
_cell.angle_gamma   90.00
#
_symmetry.space_group_name_H-M   'P 1'
#
loop_
_entity.id
_entity.type
_entity.pdbx_description
1 polymer ?
#
loop_
_entity_poly.entity_id
_entity_poly.type
_entity_poly.pdbx_seq_one_letter_code
_entity_poly.pdbx_strand_id
1 'polypeptide(L)'
;MSEFRLHALITELTTLLGSSIPPEKFVDKIEEGVAAPESLPSKACLRYLEKHSPNAQQFIKKFEELREKKVDRLGSFMQVLYLISSDKSLKENLGKNCRLVDNKVSKCEKITAEDLPQIQKNVMRAAVEGEKKLIKQANALGKRVNDNAEHVKHNWVAERPRISWDFYSESVSPYQKVVPAVSQEAILLWDLLHCLKGMNGCYIVSEPLTGPYDVKNFVISSDVGTSYKQLAQQILPLASYYSMTVRFVEEKVHPDDGQVNHALRGALSCLLKDYLLFVVQLEMEHRRGKLNLQKLWFYIQPTMATMSVLSQITITICKARARGGKVLSLLYEQVSNMSGEAKCKELCLFLIQSASVPYMQILEKWVYKGVICDPYQEFLVEDNEIVQREDLPMDYSADYWEKRYTMRSERIPVFLNEHAHTILRTGKYFNVIRQCGKTVQWGKQEPLVYRYRDQKYITAIDRAYSEAARTLLEVLIHENDLMGRLRSVKNYFLLAQGDFVVQFLNLCESELNKNMYDIVIHRLASLLEVALRTSTADSDPYKDDLKPELLPFDLEYQMFRILSIQTSDEGEYCAQTGKTLTGIEAFSFNYDVKWPVSLIINKRAIACYQMLFRHLFYCKHIERLLCRVWISNKIAKTFTHQVAMAYRQAFSLRQRMLDCVQHLEYYMMVEVIEPNWLTFINKMSK
;
A
#
# COMPACT_ATOMS: atom_id res chain seq x y z
N MET A 1 -30.56 7.44 34.62
CA MET A 1 -31.35 6.58 33.71
C MET A 1 -32.55 7.31 33.06
N SER A 2 -32.52 8.64 32.93
CA SER A 2 -33.64 9.46 32.43
C SER A 2 -33.30 10.33 31.20
N GLU A 3 -32.04 10.62 30.90
CA GLU A 3 -31.66 11.45 29.72
C GLU A 3 -31.78 10.69 28.40
N PHE A 4 -31.27 9.46 28.31
CA PHE A 4 -31.31 8.66 27.09
C PHE A 4 -32.73 8.26 26.65
N ARG A 5 -33.64 8.02 27.60
CA ARG A 5 -35.05 7.74 27.30
C ARG A 5 -35.80 8.99 26.84
N LEU A 6 -35.49 10.15 27.41
CA LEU A 6 -36.11 11.43 27.03
C LEU A 6 -35.65 11.86 25.64
N HIS A 7 -34.37 11.66 25.32
CA HIS A 7 -33.81 11.90 24.00
C HIS A 7 -34.40 10.97 22.92
N ALA A 8 -34.63 9.70 23.26
CA ALA A 8 -35.29 8.71 22.38
C ALA A 8 -36.76 9.05 22.11
N LEU A 9 -37.50 9.48 23.14
CA LEU A 9 -38.91 9.88 22.99
C LEU A 9 -39.07 11.19 22.21
N ILE A 10 -38.15 12.15 22.40
CA ILE A 10 -38.12 13.42 21.63
C ILE A 10 -37.74 13.17 20.17
N THR A 11 -36.86 12.21 19.89
CA THR A 11 -36.51 11.83 18.51
C THR A 11 -37.66 11.09 17.81
N GLU A 12 -38.39 10.22 18.50
CA GLU A 12 -39.60 9.58 17.93
C GLU A 12 -40.74 10.58 17.67
N LEU A 13 -40.88 11.61 18.51
CA LEU A 13 -41.92 12.62 18.33
C LEU A 13 -41.56 13.69 17.28
N THR A 14 -40.28 14.08 17.16
CA THR A 14 -39.80 14.99 16.11
C THR A 14 -39.81 14.35 14.72
N THR A 15 -39.59 13.03 14.64
CA THR A 15 -39.76 12.27 13.38
C THR A 15 -41.23 12.15 12.98
N LEU A 16 -42.14 11.94 13.93
CA LEU A 16 -43.59 11.96 13.68
C LEU A 16 -44.12 13.36 13.32
N LEU A 17 -43.45 14.43 13.72
CA LEU A 17 -43.81 15.82 13.42
C LEU A 17 -43.04 16.43 12.23
N GLY A 18 -42.13 15.68 11.61
CA GLY A 18 -41.51 16.05 10.33
C GLY A 18 -40.61 17.30 10.38
N SER A 19 -39.83 17.52 11.43
CA SER A 19 -38.88 18.65 11.52
C SER A 19 -37.42 18.20 11.60
N SER A 20 -36.52 18.83 10.82
CA SER A 20 -35.09 18.49 10.73
C SER A 20 -34.16 19.49 11.44
N ILE A 21 -34.19 19.55 12.78
CA ILE A 21 -33.19 20.29 13.58
C ILE A 21 -32.75 19.39 14.75
N PRO A 22 -31.44 19.37 15.10
CA PRO A 22 -30.91 18.42 16.08
C PRO A 22 -31.50 18.61 17.49
N PRO A 23 -31.70 17.50 18.23
CA PRO A 23 -32.39 17.44 19.53
C PRO A 23 -31.68 18.18 20.67
N GLU A 24 -30.37 18.44 20.56
CA GLU A 24 -29.53 19.02 21.62
C GLU A 24 -29.95 20.45 22.02
N LYS A 25 -30.37 21.30 21.05
CA LYS A 25 -30.82 22.68 21.33
C LYS A 25 -32.13 22.77 22.11
N PHE A 26 -32.91 21.69 22.16
CA PHE A 26 -34.14 21.62 22.96
C PHE A 26 -33.86 21.14 24.38
N VAL A 27 -32.81 20.33 24.58
CA VAL A 27 -32.35 19.91 25.90
C VAL A 27 -31.79 21.11 26.67
N ASP A 28 -30.95 21.93 26.02
CA ASP A 28 -30.37 23.14 26.62
C ASP A 28 -31.44 24.15 27.09
N LYS A 29 -32.53 24.33 26.33
CA LYS A 29 -33.65 25.20 26.71
C LYS A 29 -34.55 24.63 27.82
N ILE A 30 -34.48 23.32 28.07
CA ILE A 30 -35.23 22.64 29.14
C ILE A 30 -34.42 22.66 30.45
N GLU A 31 -33.10 22.75 30.39
CA GLU A 31 -32.23 22.89 31.57
C GLU A 31 -32.23 24.32 32.14
N GLU A 32 -32.34 25.35 31.29
CA GLU A 32 -32.41 26.76 31.74
C GLU A 32 -33.78 27.15 32.38
N GLY A 33 -34.81 26.30 32.25
CA GLY A 33 -36.21 26.65 32.57
C GLY A 33 -36.83 26.05 33.83
N VAL A 34 -36.06 25.60 34.83
CA VAL A 34 -36.61 24.93 36.03
C VAL A 34 -36.43 25.76 37.30
N ALA A 35 -37.27 26.78 37.46
CA ALA A 35 -37.68 27.28 38.77
C ALA A 35 -39.19 27.61 38.72
N ALA A 36 -40.01 26.68 39.23
CA ALA A 36 -41.37 26.84 39.79
C ALA A 36 -42.34 25.71 39.35
N PRO A 37 -43.31 25.33 40.22
CA PRO A 37 -43.76 23.95 40.38
C PRO A 37 -45.03 23.59 39.59
N GLU A 38 -45.23 22.28 39.49
CA GLU A 38 -46.44 21.53 39.14
C GLU A 38 -47.75 22.35 39.08
N SER A 39 -48.25 22.61 37.87
CA SER A 39 -49.66 22.87 37.65
C SER A 39 -50.15 22.15 36.39
N LEU A 40 -51.31 21.48 36.50
CA LEU A 40 -51.91 20.67 35.44
C LEU A 40 -52.12 21.48 34.14
N PRO A 41 -51.91 20.90 32.95
CA PRO A 41 -52.36 21.53 31.71
C PRO A 41 -53.90 21.59 31.71
N SER A 42 -54.44 22.79 31.53
CA SER A 42 -55.88 23.06 31.49
C SER A 42 -56.57 22.31 30.34
N LYS A 43 -57.80 21.82 30.57
CA LYS A 43 -58.65 21.09 29.58
C LYS A 43 -58.81 21.80 28.22
N ALA A 44 -58.48 23.09 28.13
CA ALA A 44 -58.48 23.88 26.91
C ALA A 44 -57.35 23.52 25.92
N CYS A 45 -56.13 23.22 26.39
CA CYS A 45 -55.00 22.82 25.54
C CYS A 45 -55.27 21.50 24.79
N LEU A 46 -55.89 20.54 25.47
CA LEU A 46 -56.27 19.24 24.90
C LEU A 46 -57.30 19.39 23.78
N ARG A 47 -58.35 20.20 23.98
CA ARG A 47 -59.39 20.44 22.97
C ARG A 47 -58.87 21.17 21.73
N TYR A 48 -57.86 22.03 21.89
CA TYR A 48 -57.27 22.76 20.76
C TYR A 48 -56.40 21.85 19.88
N LEU A 49 -55.62 20.96 20.50
CA LEU A 49 -54.81 19.96 19.80
C LEU A 49 -55.67 18.85 19.17
N GLU A 50 -56.79 18.50 19.79
CA GLU A 50 -57.78 17.55 19.26
C GLU A 50 -58.36 18.02 17.92
N LYS A 51 -58.72 19.31 17.81
CA LYS A 51 -59.26 19.91 16.57
C LYS A 51 -58.24 20.05 15.42
N HIS A 52 -56.96 20.15 15.72
CA HIS A 52 -55.91 20.43 14.73
C HIS A 52 -55.07 19.21 14.34
N SER A 53 -55.32 18.05 14.95
CA SER A 53 -54.64 16.78 14.62
C SER A 53 -55.46 15.96 13.60
N PRO A 54 -54.83 15.36 12.57
CA PRO A 54 -55.55 14.56 11.57
C PRO A 54 -56.06 13.20 12.09
N ASN A 55 -55.64 12.74 13.28
CA ASN A 55 -56.12 11.49 13.90
C ASN A 55 -56.33 11.66 15.43
N ALA A 56 -57.41 12.34 15.80
CA ALA A 56 -57.72 12.70 17.19
C ALA A 56 -57.85 11.52 18.16
N GLN A 57 -58.43 10.38 17.72
CA GLN A 57 -58.73 9.25 18.62
C GLN A 57 -57.50 8.47 19.08
N GLN A 58 -56.49 8.31 18.22
CA GLN A 58 -55.24 7.63 18.58
C GLN A 58 -54.36 8.51 19.49
N PHE A 59 -54.40 9.83 19.28
CA PHE A 59 -53.72 10.79 20.14
C PHE A 59 -54.28 10.77 21.57
N ILE A 60 -55.60 10.75 21.73
CA ILE A 60 -56.24 10.67 23.06
C ILE A 60 -55.88 9.36 23.78
N LYS A 61 -55.95 8.21 23.09
CA LYS A 61 -55.57 6.92 23.71
C LYS A 61 -54.13 6.92 24.21
N LYS A 62 -53.17 7.39 23.40
CA LYS A 62 -51.76 7.46 23.84
C LYS A 62 -51.55 8.50 24.94
N PHE A 63 -52.28 9.61 24.93
CA PHE A 63 -52.21 10.62 25.98
C PHE A 63 -52.73 10.08 27.32
N GLU A 64 -53.84 9.33 27.31
CA GLU A 64 -54.36 8.69 28.53
C GLU A 64 -53.43 7.58 29.03
N GLU A 65 -52.83 6.80 28.13
CA GLU A 65 -51.83 5.79 28.48
C GLU A 65 -50.57 6.40 29.13
N LEU A 66 -50.15 7.58 28.67
CA LEU A 66 -49.02 8.33 29.24
C LEU A 66 -49.38 9.04 30.56
N ARG A 67 -50.64 9.45 30.73
CA ARG A 67 -51.18 9.97 31.99
C ARG A 67 -51.23 8.88 33.07
N GLU A 68 -51.68 7.67 32.71
CA GLU A 68 -51.73 6.53 33.64
C GLU A 68 -50.32 6.08 34.08
N LYS A 69 -49.33 6.19 33.20
CA LYS A 69 -47.92 5.86 33.50
C LYS A 69 -47.18 6.91 34.34
N LYS A 70 -47.86 7.98 34.81
CA LYS A 70 -47.32 9.07 35.66
C LYS A 70 -45.94 9.57 35.21
N VAL A 71 -45.85 9.97 33.94
CA VAL A 71 -44.61 10.54 33.39
C VAL A 71 -44.45 11.99 33.86
N ASP A 72 -43.35 12.27 34.57
CA ASP A 72 -42.99 13.62 35.00
C ASP A 72 -42.84 14.57 33.79
N ARG A 73 -43.36 15.81 33.93
CA ARG A 73 -43.33 16.91 32.93
C ARG A 73 -44.22 16.77 31.68
N LEU A 74 -45.20 15.86 31.67
CA LEU A 74 -46.22 15.78 30.60
C LEU A 74 -46.98 17.11 30.37
N GLY A 75 -47.17 17.90 31.44
CA GLY A 75 -47.81 19.22 31.38
C GLY A 75 -47.05 20.25 30.55
N SER A 76 -45.74 20.37 30.80
CA SER A 76 -44.85 21.29 30.07
C SER A 76 -44.75 20.91 28.59
N PHE A 77 -44.74 19.61 28.30
CA PHE A 77 -44.72 19.08 26.93
C PHE A 77 -45.98 19.45 26.12
N MET A 78 -47.15 19.35 26.73
CA MET A 78 -48.42 19.76 26.11
C MET A 78 -48.49 21.26 25.84
N GLN A 79 -47.85 22.06 26.70
CA GLN A 79 -47.77 23.51 26.56
C GLN A 79 -46.88 23.92 25.39
N VAL A 80 -45.78 23.20 25.15
CA VAL A 80 -44.90 23.40 23.98
C VAL A 80 -45.64 23.05 22.67
N LEU A 81 -46.39 21.94 22.63
CA LEU A 81 -47.18 21.57 21.45
C LEU A 81 -48.28 22.59 21.15
N TYR A 82 -48.92 23.14 22.19
CA TYR A 82 -49.86 24.23 22.02
C TYR A 82 -49.20 25.46 21.40
N LEU A 83 -48.05 25.89 21.94
CA LEU A 83 -47.30 27.05 21.46
C LEU A 83 -46.87 26.90 19.99
N ILE A 84 -46.41 25.71 19.59
CA ILE A 84 -46.04 25.40 18.20
C ILE A 84 -47.28 25.45 17.28
N SER A 85 -48.43 24.97 17.75
CA SER A 85 -49.67 24.97 16.94
C SER A 85 -50.29 26.36 16.76
N SER A 86 -50.06 27.27 17.71
CA SER A 86 -50.55 28.65 17.67
C SER A 86 -49.75 29.58 16.75
N ASP A 87 -48.52 29.20 16.38
CA ASP A 87 -47.62 30.08 15.65
C ASP A 87 -47.81 29.98 14.13
N LYS A 88 -48.57 30.93 13.56
CA LYS A 88 -48.88 30.98 12.11
C LYS A 88 -47.63 31.12 11.22
N SER A 89 -46.61 31.81 11.72
CA SER A 89 -45.37 32.11 10.98
C SER A 89 -44.52 30.85 10.70
N LEU A 90 -44.47 29.94 11.67
CA LEU A 90 -43.77 28.66 11.59
C LEU A 90 -44.47 27.69 10.63
N LYS A 91 -45.81 27.70 10.62
CA LYS A 91 -46.64 26.89 9.72
C LYS A 91 -46.47 27.29 8.24
N GLU A 92 -46.33 28.59 7.97
CA GLU A 92 -46.04 29.09 6.62
C GLU A 92 -44.62 28.72 6.14
N ASN A 93 -43.62 28.72 7.03
CA ASN A 93 -42.26 28.31 6.68
C ASN A 93 -42.12 26.80 6.44
N LEU A 94 -42.86 25.97 7.19
CA LEU A 94 -42.94 24.53 6.94
C LEU A 94 -43.70 24.23 5.64
N GLY A 95 -44.77 24.98 5.33
CA GLY A 95 -45.50 24.86 4.06
C GLY A 95 -44.67 25.24 2.82
N LYS A 96 -43.73 26.18 2.94
CA LYS A 96 -42.80 26.54 1.85
C LYS A 96 -41.79 25.43 1.54
N ASN A 97 -41.38 24.64 2.54
CA ASN A 97 -40.47 23.51 2.34
C ASN A 97 -41.17 22.23 1.82
N CYS A 98 -42.50 22.12 1.91
CA CYS A 98 -43.24 21.02 1.26
C CYS A 98 -43.36 21.16 -0.27
N ARG A 99 -43.34 22.38 -0.83
CA ARG A 99 -43.52 22.59 -2.28
C ARG A 99 -42.34 22.12 -3.15
N LEU A 100 -41.21 21.73 -2.54
CA LEU A 100 -40.07 21.15 -3.26
C LEU A 100 -40.14 19.60 -3.35
N VAL A 101 -41.10 18.97 -2.67
CA VAL A 101 -41.30 17.50 -2.69
C VAL A 101 -42.45 17.07 -3.61
N ASP A 102 -43.37 17.97 -3.96
CA ASP A 102 -44.56 17.65 -4.78
C ASP A 102 -44.26 17.32 -6.26
N ASN A 103 -43.07 17.62 -6.79
CA ASN A 103 -42.71 17.26 -8.18
C ASN A 103 -42.11 15.85 -8.36
N LYS A 104 -42.04 15.01 -7.30
CA LYS A 104 -41.58 13.61 -7.41
C LYS A 104 -42.48 12.56 -6.77
N VAL A 105 -43.70 12.91 -6.32
CA VAL A 105 -44.67 11.93 -5.81
C VAL A 105 -46.06 12.19 -6.42
N SER A 106 -46.18 12.00 -7.73
CA SER A 106 -47.48 11.83 -8.37
C SER A 106 -47.36 10.91 -9.59
N LYS A 107 -47.22 9.61 -9.30
CA LYS A 107 -47.82 8.46 -9.99
C LYS A 107 -47.36 7.18 -9.29
N CYS A 108 -48.08 6.80 -8.24
CA CYS A 108 -48.00 5.45 -7.69
C CYS A 108 -49.00 4.60 -8.48
N GLU A 109 -48.60 4.11 -9.65
CA GLU A 109 -49.31 3.02 -10.33
C GLU A 109 -48.78 1.69 -9.77
N LYS A 110 -49.72 0.76 -9.58
CA LYS A 110 -49.57 -0.47 -8.79
C LYS A 110 -48.39 -1.33 -9.28
N ILE A 111 -47.46 -1.64 -8.38
CA ILE A 111 -46.32 -2.54 -8.62
C ILE A 111 -46.84 -3.91 -9.07
N THR A 112 -46.50 -4.32 -10.30
CA THR A 112 -46.80 -5.64 -10.87
C THR A 112 -45.58 -6.57 -10.78
N ALA A 113 -45.80 -7.89 -10.90
CA ALA A 113 -44.79 -8.93 -10.69
C ALA A 113 -43.53 -8.85 -11.57
N GLU A 114 -43.54 -8.04 -12.63
CA GLU A 114 -42.40 -7.81 -13.53
C GLU A 114 -41.36 -6.83 -12.95
N ASP A 115 -41.71 -5.99 -11.97
CA ASP A 115 -40.81 -5.00 -11.36
C ASP A 115 -39.92 -5.59 -10.25
N LEU A 116 -40.25 -6.78 -9.76
CA LEU A 116 -39.57 -7.47 -8.66
C LEU A 116 -38.07 -7.74 -8.93
N PRO A 117 -37.67 -8.27 -10.11
CA PRO A 117 -36.25 -8.46 -10.43
C PRO A 117 -35.48 -7.13 -10.58
N GLN A 118 -36.11 -6.07 -11.06
CA GLN A 118 -35.48 -4.75 -11.20
C GLN A 118 -35.21 -4.12 -9.81
N ILE A 119 -36.16 -4.28 -8.88
CA ILE A 119 -36.04 -3.84 -7.49
C ILE A 119 -34.97 -4.68 -6.77
N GLN A 120 -34.95 -6.00 -6.98
CA GLN A 120 -33.93 -6.87 -6.39
C GLN A 120 -32.52 -6.49 -6.86
N LYS A 121 -32.35 -6.14 -8.15
CA LYS A 121 -31.07 -5.68 -8.71
C LYS A 121 -30.63 -4.34 -8.11
N ASN A 122 -31.56 -3.43 -7.86
CA ASN A 122 -31.29 -2.14 -7.24
C ASN A 122 -30.99 -2.26 -5.74
N VAL A 123 -31.66 -3.17 -5.03
CA VAL A 123 -31.38 -3.47 -3.62
C VAL A 123 -30.01 -4.15 -3.48
N MET A 124 -29.67 -5.09 -4.37
CA MET A 124 -28.34 -5.70 -4.41
C MET A 124 -27.27 -4.65 -4.70
N ARG A 125 -27.51 -3.73 -5.63
CA ARG A 125 -26.57 -2.62 -5.91
C ARG A 125 -26.39 -1.68 -4.72
N ALA A 126 -27.47 -1.34 -4.02
CA ALA A 126 -27.45 -0.52 -2.82
C ALA A 126 -26.76 -1.23 -1.64
N ALA A 127 -26.94 -2.55 -1.51
CA ALA A 127 -26.27 -3.36 -0.51
C ALA A 127 -24.75 -3.42 -0.78
N VAL A 128 -24.34 -3.64 -2.03
CA VAL A 128 -22.92 -3.64 -2.44
C VAL A 128 -22.27 -2.26 -2.25
N GLU A 129 -22.99 -1.16 -2.51
CA GLU A 129 -22.49 0.19 -2.21
C GLU A 129 -22.43 0.49 -0.71
N GLY A 130 -23.38 -0.03 0.07
CA GLY A 130 -23.37 0.02 1.53
C GLY A 130 -22.17 -0.74 2.11
N GLU A 131 -21.91 -1.93 1.60
CA GLU A 131 -20.76 -2.77 1.97
C GLU A 131 -19.43 -2.09 1.62
N LYS A 132 -19.28 -1.52 0.42
CA LYS A 132 -18.09 -0.72 0.06
C LYS A 132 -17.87 0.50 0.97
N LYS A 133 -18.95 1.15 1.42
CA LYS A 133 -18.86 2.26 2.37
C LYS A 133 -18.50 1.79 3.77
N LEU A 134 -19.05 0.66 4.22
CA LEU A 134 -18.71 0.03 5.50
C LEU A 134 -17.27 -0.48 5.51
N ILE A 135 -16.79 -1.10 4.44
CA ILE A 135 -15.39 -1.52 4.29
C ILE A 135 -14.46 -0.30 4.29
N LYS A 136 -14.83 0.80 3.62
CA LYS A 136 -14.06 2.06 3.70
C LYS A 136 -14.04 2.65 5.11
N GLN A 137 -15.16 2.61 5.84
CA GLN A 137 -15.20 3.06 7.23
C GLN A 137 -14.46 2.13 8.18
N ALA A 138 -14.56 0.81 7.99
CA ALA A 138 -13.82 -0.21 8.74
C ALA A 138 -12.31 -0.12 8.47
N ASN A 139 -11.88 0.17 7.24
CA ASN A 139 -10.48 0.43 6.90
C ASN A 139 -9.99 1.77 7.47
N ALA A 140 -10.85 2.79 7.56
CA ALA A 140 -10.54 4.04 8.25
C ALA A 140 -10.44 3.85 9.79
N LEU A 141 -11.25 2.96 10.36
CA LEU A 141 -11.19 2.53 11.75
C LEU A 141 -9.97 1.61 12.01
N GLY A 142 -9.59 0.74 11.07
CA GLY A 142 -8.40 -0.11 11.15
C GLY A 142 -7.11 0.69 11.06
N LYS A 143 -7.07 1.75 10.23
CA LYS A 143 -6.02 2.77 10.29
C LYS A 143 -5.95 3.44 11.66
N ARG A 144 -7.10 3.84 12.22
CA ARG A 144 -7.16 4.39 13.58
C ARG A 144 -6.75 3.38 14.66
N VAL A 145 -6.99 2.09 14.53
CA VAL A 145 -6.58 1.10 15.55
C VAL A 145 -5.08 0.81 15.50
N ASN A 146 -4.46 0.83 14.31
CA ASN A 146 -3.00 0.80 14.19
C ASN A 146 -2.34 2.13 14.59
N ASP A 147 -2.99 3.26 14.32
CA ASP A 147 -2.54 4.60 14.76
C ASP A 147 -2.82 4.83 16.26
N ASN A 148 -3.79 4.14 16.88
CA ASN A 148 -4.09 4.26 18.32
C ASN A 148 -3.22 3.35 19.20
N ALA A 149 -2.29 2.60 18.58
CA ALA A 149 -1.06 2.16 19.26
C ALA A 149 0.06 3.21 19.10
N GLU A 150 -0.27 4.48 18.85
CA GLU A 150 0.62 5.59 19.19
C GLU A 150 0.92 5.50 20.69
N HIS A 151 2.08 4.91 21.00
CA HIS A 151 2.76 5.14 22.26
C HIS A 151 2.65 6.63 22.56
N VAL A 152 1.95 6.98 23.65
CA VAL A 152 1.81 8.35 24.13
C VAL A 152 3.19 9.02 24.01
N LYS A 153 3.28 10.02 23.13
CA LYS A 153 4.51 10.75 22.83
C LYS A 153 4.92 11.59 24.04
N HIS A 154 5.34 10.94 25.12
CA HIS A 154 5.97 11.59 26.26
C HIS A 154 7.34 12.06 25.79
N ASN A 155 7.42 13.35 25.46
CA ASN A 155 8.68 13.98 25.17
C ASN A 155 9.35 14.33 26.51
N TRP A 156 9.92 13.33 27.18
CA TRP A 156 10.56 13.47 28.49
C TRP A 156 11.62 14.57 28.51
N VAL A 157 12.21 14.92 27.34
CA VAL A 157 13.13 16.04 27.17
C VAL A 157 12.45 17.40 27.42
N ALA A 158 11.20 17.57 26.97
CA ALA A 158 10.41 18.77 27.20
C ALA A 158 9.77 18.79 28.61
N GLU A 159 9.36 17.62 29.11
CA GLU A 159 8.72 17.48 30.42
C GLU A 159 9.72 17.48 31.59
N ARG A 160 10.99 17.09 31.35
CA ARG A 160 12.04 16.95 32.36
C ARG A 160 13.38 17.49 31.84
N PRO A 161 13.54 18.82 31.78
CA PRO A 161 14.76 19.45 31.28
C PRO A 161 16.01 19.26 32.16
N ARG A 162 15.87 18.64 33.35
CA ARG A 162 16.99 18.26 34.24
C ARG A 162 17.54 16.85 33.97
N ILE A 163 16.90 16.05 33.12
CA ILE A 163 17.45 14.74 32.72
C ILE A 163 18.74 14.94 31.93
N SER A 164 18.79 16.02 31.15
CA SER A 164 19.96 16.44 30.43
C SER A 164 20.75 17.45 31.24
N TRP A 165 21.98 17.10 31.59
CA TRP A 165 22.95 18.07 32.09
C TRP A 165 23.51 18.86 30.89
N ASP A 166 22.64 19.46 30.06
CA ASP A 166 23.00 20.26 28.88
C ASP A 166 22.74 21.75 29.09
N PHE A 167 23.42 22.31 30.09
CA PHE A 167 23.39 23.70 30.54
C PHE A 167 21.96 24.23 30.72
N TYR A 168 21.17 23.52 31.53
CA TYR A 168 19.91 24.05 32.04
C TYR A 168 20.17 25.32 32.85
N SER A 169 19.50 26.41 32.48
CA SER A 169 19.65 27.71 33.13
C SER A 169 18.65 27.82 34.27
N GLU A 170 19.06 27.44 35.49
CA GLU A 170 18.55 28.14 36.67
C GLU A 170 19.37 29.40 36.83
N SER A 171 18.72 30.50 37.21
CA SER A 171 19.36 31.79 37.46
C SER A 171 20.38 31.67 38.60
N VAL A 172 21.60 31.26 38.30
CA VAL A 172 22.70 31.25 39.25
C VAL A 172 23.19 32.69 39.36
N SER A 173 23.03 33.27 40.54
CA SER A 173 23.58 34.57 40.89
C SER A 173 25.12 34.49 40.83
N PRO A 174 25.83 35.39 40.13
CA PRO A 174 27.28 35.34 40.08
C PRO A 174 27.86 35.70 41.46
N TYR A 175 28.45 34.71 42.14
CA TYR A 175 29.22 34.93 43.36
C TYR A 175 30.69 35.20 43.02
N GLN A 176 31.22 36.26 43.63
CA GLN A 176 32.59 36.79 43.65
C GLN A 176 33.13 37.54 42.40
N LYS A 177 33.13 38.88 42.52
CA LYS A 177 33.61 39.85 41.53
C LYS A 177 35.14 40.02 41.41
N VAL A 178 35.94 39.54 42.37
CA VAL A 178 37.41 39.72 42.30
C VAL A 178 38.12 38.56 42.98
N VAL A 179 38.86 37.77 42.19
CA VAL A 179 39.73 36.68 42.67
C VAL A 179 41.19 37.06 42.39
N PRO A 180 42.15 36.79 43.31
CA PRO A 180 43.58 36.98 43.05
C PRO A 180 44.08 36.18 41.84
N ALA A 181 44.99 36.75 41.04
CA ALA A 181 45.49 36.14 39.80
C ALA A 181 46.04 34.69 39.96
N VAL A 182 46.59 34.37 41.14
CA VAL A 182 47.12 33.03 41.47
C VAL A 182 46.00 31.99 41.66
N SER A 183 44.82 32.42 42.10
CA SER A 183 43.65 31.56 42.32
C SER A 183 42.69 31.58 41.12
N GLN A 184 42.81 32.55 40.21
CA GLN A 184 42.00 32.65 39.00
C GLN A 184 42.13 31.41 38.12
N GLU A 185 43.34 30.87 37.92
CA GLU A 185 43.55 29.68 37.09
C GLU A 185 42.83 28.45 37.67
N ALA A 186 42.90 28.23 38.99
CA ALA A 186 42.26 27.08 39.63
C ALA A 186 40.73 27.14 39.55
N ILE A 187 40.14 28.32 39.71
CA ILE A 187 38.68 28.50 39.64
C ILE A 187 38.19 28.40 38.19
N LEU A 188 38.94 28.94 37.22
CA LEU A 188 38.64 28.77 35.80
C LEU A 188 38.75 27.33 35.33
N LEU A 189 39.70 26.55 35.87
CA LEU A 189 39.80 25.12 35.60
C LEU A 189 38.57 24.37 36.11
N TRP A 190 38.08 24.69 37.32
CA TRP A 190 36.81 24.14 37.79
C TRP A 190 35.66 24.50 36.86
N ASP A 191 35.49 25.78 36.51
CA ASP A 191 34.41 26.20 35.61
C ASP A 191 34.49 25.54 34.24
N LEU A 192 35.69 25.43 33.65
CA LEU A 192 35.89 24.72 32.38
C LEU A 192 35.54 23.23 32.51
N LEU A 193 35.97 22.55 33.57
CA LEU A 193 35.61 21.15 33.80
C LEU A 193 34.09 20.97 34.00
N HIS A 194 33.41 21.92 34.65
CA HIS A 194 31.94 21.92 34.74
C HIS A 194 31.31 22.10 33.35
N CYS A 195 31.81 23.04 32.54
CA CYS A 195 31.35 23.22 31.16
C CYS A 195 31.57 21.99 30.28
N LEU A 196 32.70 21.28 30.43
CA LEU A 196 32.95 20.02 29.71
C LEU A 196 31.98 18.90 30.10
N LYS A 197 31.39 18.93 31.30
CA LYS A 197 30.32 18.01 31.71
C LYS A 197 28.92 18.44 31.25
N GLY A 198 28.80 19.65 30.68
CA GLY A 198 27.53 20.27 30.30
C GLY A 198 26.87 21.11 31.39
N MET A 199 27.59 21.49 32.45
CA MET A 199 27.09 22.40 33.49
C MET A 199 27.53 23.84 33.23
N ASN A 200 26.67 24.81 33.59
CA ASN A 200 27.07 26.21 33.64
C ASN A 200 28.11 26.42 34.75
N GLY A 201 29.17 27.16 34.46
CA GLY A 201 30.16 27.60 35.44
C GLY A 201 29.77 28.93 36.08
N CYS A 202 30.59 29.41 37.02
CA CYS A 202 30.37 30.71 37.67
C CYS A 202 30.82 31.89 36.78
N TYR A 203 31.95 31.75 36.09
CA TYR A 203 32.54 32.75 35.19
C TYR A 203 32.27 32.48 33.71
N ILE A 204 31.85 31.26 33.37
CA ILE A 204 31.53 30.82 32.00
C ILE A 204 30.06 30.39 31.96
N VAL A 205 29.24 31.14 31.23
CA VAL A 205 27.80 30.91 31.11
C VAL A 205 27.45 30.63 29.66
N SER A 206 26.60 29.64 29.41
CA SER A 206 26.11 29.33 28.07
C SER A 206 25.05 30.33 27.60
N GLU A 207 25.11 30.73 26.33
CA GLU A 207 24.04 31.52 25.70
C GLU A 207 22.80 30.66 25.41
N PRO A 208 21.59 31.23 25.45
CA PRO A 208 20.39 30.51 25.04
C PRO A 208 20.47 30.19 23.54
N LEU A 209 20.03 28.98 23.18
CA LEU A 209 20.08 28.51 21.79
C LEU A 209 19.12 29.30 20.89
N THR A 210 19.59 29.71 19.72
CA THR A 210 18.78 30.34 18.65
C THR A 210 17.93 29.33 17.87
N GLY A 211 18.38 28.06 17.82
CA GLY A 211 17.69 26.95 17.18
C GLY A 211 18.11 25.60 17.81
N PRO A 212 17.33 24.52 17.63
CA PRO A 212 17.56 23.24 18.31
C PRO A 212 18.89 22.57 17.94
N TYR A 213 19.36 22.77 16.71
CA TYR A 213 20.57 22.16 16.14
C TYR A 213 21.75 23.13 16.01
N ASP A 214 21.66 24.30 16.63
CA ASP A 214 22.74 25.27 16.63
C ASP A 214 23.80 24.91 17.69
N VAL A 215 25.04 25.25 17.36
CA VAL A 215 26.19 25.09 18.26
C VAL A 215 26.00 26.03 19.45
N LYS A 216 26.22 25.52 20.66
CA LYS A 216 26.10 26.32 21.88
C LYS A 216 27.29 27.27 22.00
N ASN A 217 27.01 28.55 22.18
CA ASN A 217 28.02 29.58 22.42
C ASN A 217 28.15 29.87 23.92
N PHE A 218 29.30 30.40 24.33
CA PHE A 218 29.64 30.65 25.73
C PHE A 218 30.16 32.07 25.93
N VAL A 219 29.66 32.74 26.96
CA VAL A 219 30.14 34.05 27.40
C VAL A 219 31.09 33.86 28.58
N ILE A 220 32.27 34.46 28.48
CA ILE A 220 33.26 34.52 29.57
C ILE A 220 33.19 35.91 30.18
N SER A 221 33.13 35.99 31.51
CA SER A 221 33.15 37.23 32.27
C SER A 221 34.33 38.17 31.90
N SER A 222 34.13 39.47 32.08
CA SER A 222 35.14 40.52 31.84
C SER A 222 36.30 40.50 32.84
N ASP A 223 36.12 39.81 33.97
CA ASP A 223 36.99 39.91 35.15
C ASP A 223 38.17 38.91 35.09
N VAL A 224 38.22 38.10 34.03
CA VAL A 224 39.27 37.12 33.75
C VAL A 224 40.40 37.74 32.91
N GLY A 225 41.65 37.46 33.30
CA GLY A 225 42.82 37.88 32.53
C GLY A 225 42.75 37.47 31.05
N THR A 226 43.17 38.36 30.15
CA THR A 226 43.04 38.19 28.70
C THR A 226 43.71 36.93 28.15
N SER A 227 44.84 36.52 28.71
CA SER A 227 45.55 35.27 28.35
C SER A 227 44.74 34.01 28.71
N TYR A 228 44.20 33.95 29.93
CA TYR A 228 43.34 32.85 30.36
C TYR A 228 42.02 32.82 29.58
N LYS A 229 41.48 33.99 29.22
CA LYS A 229 40.29 34.11 28.36
C LYS A 229 40.51 33.50 26.97
N GLN A 230 41.64 33.79 26.33
CA GLN A 230 41.97 33.22 25.01
C GLN A 230 42.13 31.69 25.07
N LEU A 231 42.80 31.16 26.10
CA LEU A 231 42.94 29.71 26.28
C LEU A 231 41.60 29.03 26.58
N ALA A 232 40.75 29.65 27.41
CA ALA A 232 39.40 29.16 27.64
C ALA A 232 38.57 29.13 26.35
N GLN A 233 38.64 30.18 25.51
CA GLN A 233 37.98 30.22 24.20
C GLN A 233 38.41 29.10 23.25
N GLN A 234 39.67 28.64 23.35
CA GLN A 234 40.13 27.50 22.56
C GLN A 234 39.55 26.16 23.05
N ILE A 235 39.30 26.01 24.35
CA ILE A 235 38.77 24.77 24.95
C ILE A 235 37.25 24.64 24.81
N LEU A 236 36.51 25.76 24.87
CA LEU A 236 35.05 25.80 24.87
C LEU A 236 34.34 25.13 23.67
N PRO A 237 34.89 25.10 22.44
CA PRO A 237 34.32 24.30 21.34
C PRO A 237 34.12 22.82 21.69
N LEU A 238 34.94 22.23 22.57
CA LEU A 238 34.71 20.85 23.01
C LEU A 238 33.38 20.72 23.76
N ALA A 239 33.05 21.70 24.62
CA ALA A 239 31.79 21.70 25.37
C ALA A 239 30.58 21.87 24.44
N SER A 240 30.71 22.62 23.36
CA SER A 240 29.63 22.79 22.38
C SER A 240 29.42 21.53 21.53
N TYR A 241 30.48 20.81 21.16
CA TYR A 241 30.38 19.51 20.49
C TYR A 241 29.75 18.44 21.37
N TYR A 242 30.11 18.41 22.66
CA TYR A 242 29.49 17.52 23.65
C TYR A 242 27.98 17.79 23.77
N SER A 243 27.60 19.06 23.95
CA SER A 243 26.20 19.51 24.02
C SER A 243 25.37 19.04 22.82
N MET A 244 25.88 19.24 21.59
CA MET A 244 25.18 18.79 20.38
C MET A 244 24.98 17.26 20.33
N THR A 245 26.01 16.50 20.72
CA THR A 245 25.97 15.04 20.69
C THR A 245 25.01 14.49 21.75
N VAL A 246 24.95 15.11 22.93
CA VAL A 246 23.99 14.77 24.00
C VAL A 246 22.56 15.05 23.54
N ARG A 247 22.29 16.23 22.96
CA ARG A 247 20.95 16.55 22.42
C ARG A 247 20.50 15.55 21.38
N PHE A 248 21.39 15.12 20.47
CA PHE A 248 21.08 14.07 19.51
C PHE A 248 20.67 12.77 20.18
N VAL A 249 21.44 12.32 21.18
CA VAL A 249 21.18 11.09 21.92
C VAL A 249 19.84 11.16 22.68
N GLU A 250 19.40 12.34 23.09
CA GLU A 250 18.16 12.56 23.83
C GLU A 250 16.94 12.82 22.94
N GLU A 251 17.14 13.35 21.73
CA GLU A 251 16.06 13.54 20.76
C GLU A 251 15.68 12.21 20.11
N LYS A 252 16.68 11.39 19.74
CA LYS A 252 16.49 10.13 18.98
C LYS A 252 16.10 8.94 19.85
N VAL A 253 15.18 9.16 20.78
CA VAL A 253 14.60 8.15 21.67
C VAL A 253 13.29 7.62 21.13
N HIS A 254 12.59 8.42 20.34
CA HIS A 254 11.25 8.08 19.87
C HIS A 254 11.27 6.87 18.94
N PRO A 255 10.26 5.98 19.02
CA PRO A 255 10.15 4.84 18.12
C PRO A 255 10.11 5.28 16.65
N ASP A 256 9.51 6.44 16.37
CA ASP A 256 9.36 7.03 15.03
C ASP A 256 10.68 7.39 14.33
N ASP A 257 11.77 7.51 15.09
CA ASP A 257 13.11 7.79 14.55
C ASP A 257 13.78 6.55 13.94
N GLY A 258 13.27 5.34 14.25
CA GLY A 258 13.70 4.07 13.69
C GLY A 258 14.89 3.40 14.39
N GLN A 259 15.06 2.10 14.15
CA GLN A 259 16.05 1.23 14.81
C GLN A 259 17.49 1.60 14.45
N VAL A 260 17.74 2.07 13.22
CA VAL A 260 19.09 2.49 12.81
C VAL A 260 19.56 3.68 13.64
N ASN A 261 18.68 4.65 13.88
CA ASN A 261 18.96 5.80 14.73
C ASN A 261 19.13 5.39 16.20
N HIS A 262 18.36 4.42 16.70
CA HIS A 262 18.55 3.89 18.06
C HIS A 262 19.89 3.16 18.23
N ALA A 263 20.31 2.37 17.24
CA ALA A 263 21.61 1.71 17.27
C ALA A 263 22.76 2.74 17.22
N LEU A 264 22.64 3.78 16.38
CA LEU A 264 23.59 4.88 16.34
C LEU A 264 23.66 5.63 17.68
N ARG A 265 22.50 5.92 18.29
CA ARG A 265 22.40 6.50 19.64
C ARG A 265 23.14 5.63 20.66
N GLY A 266 22.95 4.33 20.63
CA GLY A 266 23.64 3.39 21.52
C GLY A 266 25.16 3.50 21.38
N ALA A 267 25.67 3.53 20.14
CA ALA A 267 27.09 3.69 19.86
C ALA A 267 27.63 5.06 20.34
N LEU A 268 26.91 6.15 20.06
CA LEU A 268 27.26 7.49 20.56
C LEU A 268 27.24 7.56 22.09
N SER A 269 26.28 6.91 22.73
CA SER A 269 26.18 6.86 24.20
C SER A 269 27.37 6.15 24.84
N CYS A 270 27.92 5.11 24.19
CA CYS A 270 29.16 4.47 24.64
C CYS A 270 30.35 5.43 24.55
N LEU A 271 30.49 6.13 23.43
CA LEU A 271 31.57 7.12 23.23
C LEU A 271 31.47 8.30 24.22
N LEU A 272 30.25 8.75 24.52
CA LEU A 272 30.01 9.79 25.53
C LEU A 272 30.38 9.33 26.95
N LYS A 273 30.18 8.06 27.30
CA LYS A 273 30.62 7.51 28.59
C LYS A 273 32.15 7.55 28.71
N ASP A 274 32.86 7.15 27.65
CA ASP A 274 34.32 7.19 27.61
C ASP A 274 34.84 8.63 27.75
N TYR A 275 34.16 9.59 27.11
CA TYR A 275 34.45 11.01 27.28
C TYR A 275 34.25 11.50 28.72
N LEU A 276 33.13 11.16 29.35
CA LEU A 276 32.89 11.56 30.74
C LEU A 276 33.92 10.95 31.70
N LEU A 277 34.33 9.70 31.48
CA LEU A 277 35.43 9.08 32.24
C LEU A 277 36.75 9.85 32.07
N PHE A 278 37.06 10.29 30.85
CA PHE A 278 38.21 11.15 30.60
C PHE A 278 38.12 12.50 31.34
N VAL A 279 36.95 13.15 31.36
CA VAL A 279 36.75 14.39 32.13
C VAL A 279 36.90 14.16 33.64
N VAL A 280 36.42 13.03 34.16
CA VAL A 280 36.62 12.65 35.58
C VAL A 280 38.10 12.45 35.89
N GLN A 281 38.88 11.86 34.98
CA GLN A 281 40.33 11.73 35.15
C GLN A 281 41.03 13.10 35.23
N LEU A 282 40.62 14.06 34.39
CA LEU A 282 41.14 15.43 34.44
C LEU A 282 40.78 16.12 35.76
N GLU A 283 39.57 15.92 36.27
CA GLU A 283 39.16 16.46 37.57
C GLU A 283 40.01 15.89 38.72
N MET A 284 40.32 14.59 38.69
CA MET A 284 41.20 13.98 39.70
C MET A 284 42.60 14.59 39.68
N GLU A 285 43.17 14.86 38.49
CA GLU A 285 44.47 15.52 38.36
C GLU A 285 44.44 16.99 38.81
N HIS A 286 43.29 17.66 38.64
CA HIS A 286 43.08 19.00 39.18
C HIS A 286 43.03 19.00 40.71
N ARG A 287 42.29 18.06 41.33
CA ARG A 287 42.23 17.90 42.80
C ARG A 287 43.61 17.62 43.42
N ARG A 288 44.50 16.96 42.68
CA ARG A 288 45.89 16.71 43.06
C ARG A 288 46.82 17.92 42.88
N GLY A 289 46.33 19.03 42.34
CA GLY A 289 47.10 20.25 42.08
C GLY A 289 48.12 20.14 40.94
N LYS A 290 48.01 19.13 40.06
CA LYS A 290 48.98 18.87 38.98
C LYS A 290 48.55 19.38 37.61
N LEU A 291 47.29 19.81 37.49
CA LEU A 291 46.68 20.30 36.26
C LEU A 291 46.79 21.83 36.15
N ASN A 292 47.33 22.29 35.02
CA ASN A 292 47.36 23.69 34.62
C ASN A 292 46.55 23.85 33.33
N LEU A 293 46.16 25.07 32.98
CA LEU A 293 45.32 25.34 31.80
C LEU A 293 45.98 24.88 30.49
N GLN A 294 47.29 25.04 30.37
CA GLN A 294 48.05 24.57 29.20
C GLN A 294 48.11 23.03 29.11
N LYS A 295 48.23 22.35 30.25
CA LYS A 295 48.19 20.87 30.29
C LYS A 295 46.81 20.35 29.92
N LEU A 296 45.76 21.03 30.40
CA LEU A 296 44.37 20.72 30.01
C LEU A 296 44.17 20.86 28.49
N TRP A 297 44.64 21.96 27.90
CA TRP A 297 44.59 22.16 26.45
C TRP A 297 45.30 21.05 25.68
N PHE A 298 46.47 20.62 26.13
CA PHE A 298 47.22 19.51 25.53
C PHE A 298 46.47 18.17 25.61
N TYR A 299 45.93 17.82 26.78
CA TYR A 299 45.21 16.55 26.95
C TYR A 299 43.90 16.50 26.16
N ILE A 300 43.25 17.65 25.93
CA ILE A 300 41.98 17.73 25.20
C ILE A 300 42.15 17.58 23.68
N GLN A 301 43.32 17.87 23.10
CA GLN A 301 43.53 17.88 21.64
C GLN A 301 42.98 16.64 20.90
N PRO A 302 43.29 15.40 21.32
CA PRO A 302 42.81 14.21 20.61
C PRO A 302 41.29 14.06 20.70
N THR A 303 40.71 14.41 21.84
CA THR A 303 39.27 14.35 22.12
C THR A 303 38.49 15.43 21.37
N MET A 304 39.12 16.57 21.10
CA MET A 304 38.52 17.65 20.32
C MET A 304 38.28 17.23 18.86
N ALA A 305 39.25 16.55 18.25
CA ALA A 305 39.11 16.04 16.89
C ALA A 305 37.96 15.02 16.81
N THR A 306 37.92 14.03 17.73
CA THR A 306 36.86 13.01 17.73
C THR A 306 35.47 13.60 17.98
N MET A 307 35.32 14.47 18.97
CA MET A 307 34.04 15.13 19.26
C MET A 307 33.57 16.07 18.15
N SER A 308 34.49 16.74 17.45
CA SER A 308 34.10 17.59 16.32
C SER A 308 33.46 16.76 15.20
N VAL A 309 34.03 15.61 14.86
CA VAL A 309 33.45 14.68 13.87
C VAL A 309 32.08 14.15 14.31
N LEU A 310 31.93 13.76 15.58
CA LEU A 310 30.64 13.33 16.12
C LEU A 310 29.58 14.43 16.03
N SER A 311 29.96 15.68 16.35
CA SER A 311 29.05 16.82 16.24
C SER A 311 28.64 17.10 14.78
N GLN A 312 29.56 16.97 13.82
CA GLN A 312 29.25 17.15 12.40
C GLN A 312 28.29 16.06 11.88
N ILE A 313 28.51 14.80 12.27
CA ILE A 313 27.63 13.67 11.93
C ILE A 313 26.22 13.89 12.52
N THR A 314 26.12 14.28 13.79
CA THR A 314 24.82 14.49 14.44
C THR A 314 24.07 15.69 13.85
N ILE A 315 24.77 16.79 13.55
CA ILE A 315 24.18 17.96 12.88
C ILE A 315 23.66 17.59 11.48
N THR A 316 24.44 16.87 10.68
CA THR A 316 24.05 16.50 9.31
C THR A 316 22.84 15.57 9.30
N ILE A 317 22.79 14.59 10.20
CA ILE A 317 21.64 13.67 10.35
C ILE A 317 20.37 14.42 10.80
N CYS A 318 20.49 15.31 11.78
CA CYS A 318 19.36 16.11 12.27
C CYS A 318 18.80 17.08 11.22
N LYS A 319 19.68 17.83 10.54
CA LYS A 319 19.26 18.75 9.48
C LYS A 319 18.55 18.03 8.33
N ALA A 320 19.02 16.83 7.98
CA ALA A 320 18.42 16.02 6.92
C ALA A 320 17.15 15.26 7.36
N ARG A 321 16.80 15.27 8.65
CA ARG A 321 15.74 14.41 9.24
C ARG A 321 15.83 12.96 8.75
N ALA A 322 17.06 12.45 8.65
CA ALA A 322 17.33 11.17 8.02
C ALA A 322 16.85 10.00 8.90
N ARG A 323 16.30 8.96 8.25
CA ARG A 323 15.82 7.73 8.89
C ARG A 323 16.29 6.50 8.11
N GLY A 324 16.46 5.37 8.79
CA GLY A 324 16.83 4.09 8.20
C GLY A 324 18.06 4.17 7.29
N GLY A 325 17.93 3.69 6.05
CA GLY A 325 19.04 3.65 5.09
C GLY A 325 19.63 5.01 4.71
N LYS A 326 18.89 6.12 4.83
CA LYS A 326 19.45 7.46 4.56
C LYS A 326 20.54 7.82 5.57
N VAL A 327 20.40 7.41 6.84
CA VAL A 327 21.41 7.62 7.89
C VAL A 327 22.68 6.84 7.54
N LEU A 328 22.53 5.61 7.07
CA LEU A 328 23.66 4.78 6.65
C LEU A 328 24.39 5.37 5.44
N SER A 329 23.65 5.95 4.48
CA SER A 329 24.24 6.67 3.35
C SER A 329 25.03 7.89 3.79
N LEU A 330 24.50 8.70 4.71
CA LEU A 330 25.21 9.86 5.25
C LEU A 330 26.48 9.44 6.00
N LEU A 331 26.40 8.41 6.84
CA LEU A 331 27.58 7.88 7.54
C LEU A 331 28.64 7.37 6.55
N TYR A 332 28.21 6.70 5.49
CA TYR A 332 29.12 6.22 4.44
C TYR A 332 29.81 7.37 3.70
N GLU A 333 29.07 8.43 3.34
CA GLU A 333 29.63 9.64 2.72
C GLU A 333 30.66 10.32 3.64
N GLN A 334 30.39 10.39 4.95
CA GLN A 334 31.34 10.92 5.92
C GLN A 334 32.60 10.05 6.04
N VAL A 335 32.48 8.72 5.97
CA VAL A 335 33.65 7.81 5.93
C VAL A 335 34.50 8.07 4.68
N SER A 336 33.89 8.33 3.52
CA SER A 336 34.64 8.64 2.30
C SER A 336 35.34 9.99 2.34
N ASN A 337 34.70 11.00 2.93
CA ASN A 337 35.25 12.36 3.01
C ASN A 337 36.42 12.44 4.01
N MET A 338 36.41 11.65 5.08
CA MET A 338 37.38 11.70 6.17
C MET A 338 38.62 10.80 5.97
N SER A 339 39.00 10.52 4.71
CA SER A 339 40.05 9.52 4.40
C SER A 339 41.47 9.90 4.86
N GLY A 340 41.71 11.16 5.27
CA GLY A 340 43.03 11.66 5.66
C GLY A 340 43.47 11.34 7.10
N GLU A 341 42.56 11.09 8.03
CA GLU A 341 42.88 10.88 9.46
C GLU A 341 42.45 9.49 9.93
N ALA A 342 43.43 8.62 10.23
CA ALA A 342 43.19 7.20 10.52
C ALA A 342 42.26 6.97 11.72
N LYS A 343 42.42 7.76 12.79
CA LYS A 343 41.61 7.65 14.02
C LYS A 343 40.14 8.04 13.79
N CYS A 344 39.91 9.13 13.07
CA CYS A 344 38.55 9.58 12.73
C CYS A 344 37.86 8.58 11.77
N LYS A 345 38.63 7.98 10.85
CA LYS A 345 38.13 6.92 9.98
C LYS A 345 37.73 5.67 10.77
N GLU A 346 38.54 5.22 11.73
CA GLU A 346 38.19 4.09 12.61
C GLU A 346 36.92 4.37 13.44
N LEU A 347 36.79 5.59 13.96
CA LEU A 347 35.59 6.03 14.66
C LEU A 347 34.34 5.95 13.77
N CYS A 348 34.39 6.52 12.57
CA CYS A 348 33.27 6.47 11.63
C CYS A 348 32.95 5.03 11.19
N LEU A 349 33.97 4.17 11.04
CA LEU A 349 33.79 2.75 10.75
C LEU A 349 33.09 2.02 11.91
N PHE A 350 33.44 2.33 13.15
CA PHE A 350 32.75 1.79 14.33
C PHE A 350 31.27 2.23 14.37
N LEU A 351 30.99 3.49 14.06
CA LEU A 351 29.62 4.04 14.03
C LEU A 351 28.77 3.38 12.94
N ILE A 352 29.26 3.26 11.70
CA ILE A 352 28.51 2.63 10.60
C ILE A 352 28.30 1.13 10.85
N GLN A 353 29.30 0.43 11.42
CA GLN A 353 29.15 -0.98 11.79
C GLN A 353 28.06 -1.16 12.84
N SER A 354 28.06 -0.34 13.89
CA SER A 354 27.05 -0.40 14.95
C SER A 354 25.65 -0.01 14.45
N ALA A 355 25.54 1.04 13.64
CA ALA A 355 24.27 1.53 13.10
C ALA A 355 23.66 0.60 12.04
N SER A 356 24.48 -0.15 11.29
CA SER A 356 24.01 -1.05 10.24
C SER A 356 23.49 -2.40 10.74
N VAL A 357 23.78 -2.79 11.99
CA VAL A 357 23.31 -4.05 12.59
C VAL A 357 21.79 -4.27 12.44
N PRO A 358 20.89 -3.37 12.88
CA PRO A 358 19.44 -3.58 12.75
C PRO A 358 19.01 -3.70 11.29
N TYR A 359 19.55 -2.87 10.40
CA TYR A 359 19.24 -2.90 8.97
C TYR A 359 19.65 -4.23 8.33
N MET A 360 20.83 -4.74 8.69
CA MET A 360 21.33 -6.02 8.20
C MET A 360 20.54 -7.22 8.74
N GLN A 361 20.03 -7.16 9.97
CA GLN A 361 19.15 -8.20 10.51
C GLN A 361 17.80 -8.26 9.78
N ILE A 362 17.26 -7.12 9.36
CA ILE A 362 16.06 -7.08 8.52
C ILE A 362 16.38 -7.69 7.14
N LEU A 363 17.53 -7.31 6.56
CA LEU A 363 18.00 -7.87 5.30
C LEU A 363 18.21 -9.39 5.38
N GLU A 364 18.78 -9.90 6.46
CA GLU A 364 18.99 -11.31 6.71
C GLU A 364 17.67 -12.09 6.72
N LYS A 365 16.64 -11.57 7.40
CA LYS A 365 15.29 -12.16 7.38
C LYS A 365 14.66 -12.12 5.99
N TRP A 366 14.86 -11.05 5.23
CA TRP A 366 14.33 -10.92 3.88
C TRP A 366 15.01 -11.88 2.90
N VAL A 367 16.34 -11.93 2.91
CA VAL A 367 17.16 -12.74 1.99
C VAL A 367 17.05 -14.24 2.30
N TYR A 368 17.04 -14.64 3.57
CA TYR A 368 16.99 -16.06 3.94
C TYR A 368 15.56 -16.59 4.15
N LYS A 369 14.63 -15.78 4.65
CA LYS A 369 13.28 -16.25 5.02
C LYS A 369 12.17 -15.64 4.17
N GLY A 370 12.45 -14.62 3.35
CA GLY A 370 11.43 -13.89 2.60
C GLY A 370 10.42 -13.16 3.51
N VAL A 371 10.80 -12.83 4.75
CA VAL A 371 9.93 -12.15 5.73
C VAL A 371 10.45 -10.74 5.94
N ILE A 372 9.56 -9.76 5.86
CA ILE A 372 9.84 -8.38 6.27
C ILE A 372 9.34 -8.19 7.70
N CYS A 373 10.27 -7.94 8.62
CA CYS A 373 9.94 -7.54 9.99
C CYS A 373 10.42 -6.11 10.21
N ASP A 374 9.66 -5.14 9.71
CA ASP A 374 10.03 -3.73 9.73
C ASP A 374 8.89 -2.87 10.33
N PRO A 375 8.80 -2.77 11.67
CA PRO A 375 7.76 -2.00 12.34
C PRO A 375 7.79 -0.50 12.02
N TYR A 376 8.97 0.04 11.68
CA TYR A 376 9.18 1.48 11.53
C TYR A 376 9.37 1.93 10.08
N GLN A 377 9.23 1.01 9.13
CA GLN A 377 9.45 1.27 7.72
C GLN A 377 10.83 1.91 7.48
N GLU A 378 11.91 1.19 7.74
CA GLU A 378 13.28 1.64 7.46
C GLU A 378 13.92 0.91 6.28
N PHE A 379 13.36 -0.25 5.90
CA PHE A 379 13.90 -1.14 4.90
C PHE A 379 13.68 -0.63 3.47
N LEU A 380 14.51 -1.12 2.53
CA LEU A 380 14.44 -0.76 1.12
C LEU A 380 13.19 -1.32 0.40
N VAL A 381 12.64 -2.44 0.89
CA VAL A 381 11.43 -3.07 0.35
C VAL A 381 10.23 -2.75 1.24
N GLU A 382 9.15 -2.31 0.63
CA GLU A 382 7.85 -2.15 1.27
C GLU A 382 6.93 -3.34 0.95
N ASP A 383 6.22 -3.86 1.96
CA ASP A 383 5.08 -4.78 1.73
C ASP A 383 3.78 -3.98 1.78
N ASN A 384 3.21 -3.73 0.61
CA ASN A 384 1.87 -3.15 0.48
C ASN A 384 0.82 -4.26 0.64
N GLU A 385 0.70 -4.82 1.85
CA GLU A 385 -0.30 -5.86 2.16
C GLU A 385 -1.76 -5.37 2.00
N ILE A 386 -1.96 -4.06 1.87
CA ILE A 386 -3.26 -3.37 1.74
C ILE A 386 -3.98 -3.73 0.43
N VAL A 387 -3.35 -4.45 -0.50
CA VAL A 387 -4.08 -5.11 -1.57
C VAL A 387 -4.72 -6.39 -1.01
N GLN A 388 -5.84 -6.22 -0.29
CA GLN A 388 -6.64 -7.32 0.24
C GLN A 388 -6.91 -8.31 -0.88
N ARG A 389 -6.64 -9.60 -0.62
CA ARG A 389 -6.85 -10.73 -1.55
C ARG A 389 -8.28 -10.83 -2.07
N GLU A 390 -9.21 -10.10 -1.47
CA GLU A 390 -10.66 -10.14 -1.69
C GLU A 390 -11.15 -8.98 -2.58
N ASP A 391 -10.42 -7.87 -2.67
CA ASP A 391 -10.78 -6.69 -3.49
C ASP A 391 -10.16 -6.69 -4.89
N LEU A 392 -9.27 -7.65 -5.16
CA LEU A 392 -8.75 -7.88 -6.50
C LEU A 392 -9.68 -8.86 -7.24
N PRO A 393 -10.24 -8.47 -8.40
CA PRO A 393 -10.67 -9.44 -9.38
C PRO A 393 -9.53 -10.44 -9.61
N MET A 394 -9.86 -11.70 -9.93
CA MET A 394 -8.96 -12.84 -10.23
C MET A 394 -7.92 -12.60 -11.37
N ASP A 395 -7.59 -11.35 -11.67
CA ASP A 395 -7.06 -10.88 -12.94
C ASP A 395 -5.57 -10.50 -12.93
N TYR A 396 -4.87 -10.49 -11.79
CA TYR A 396 -3.56 -9.83 -11.73
C TYR A 396 -2.51 -10.53 -10.86
N SER A 397 -2.21 -11.80 -11.13
CA SER A 397 -1.12 -12.52 -10.43
C SER A 397 0.24 -11.84 -10.57
N ALA A 398 0.61 -11.29 -11.74
CA ALA A 398 1.92 -10.66 -11.96
C ALA A 398 1.99 -9.22 -11.39
N ASP A 399 1.04 -8.35 -11.76
CA ASP A 399 0.98 -6.97 -11.25
C ASP A 399 0.80 -6.93 -9.72
N TYR A 400 0.19 -7.96 -9.13
CA TYR A 400 0.11 -8.09 -7.67
C TYR A 400 1.50 -8.10 -7.04
N TRP A 401 2.45 -8.89 -7.54
CA TRP A 401 3.80 -8.94 -6.95
C TRP A 401 4.65 -7.72 -7.24
N GLU A 402 4.38 -7.01 -8.33
CA GLU A 402 5.00 -5.72 -8.64
C GLU A 402 4.48 -4.61 -7.72
N LYS A 403 3.17 -4.57 -7.47
CA LYS A 403 2.53 -3.57 -6.59
C LYS A 403 2.70 -3.88 -5.11
N ARG A 404 2.75 -5.17 -4.75
CA ARG A 404 2.93 -5.62 -3.37
C ARG A 404 4.31 -5.29 -2.84
N TYR A 405 5.36 -5.57 -3.61
CA TYR A 405 6.73 -5.31 -3.21
C TYR A 405 7.33 -4.19 -4.05
N THR A 406 7.28 -2.98 -3.51
CA THR A 406 7.83 -1.76 -4.11
C THR A 406 9.15 -1.36 -3.45
N MET A 407 10.02 -0.73 -4.24
CA MET A 407 11.31 -0.24 -3.78
C MET A 407 11.18 1.20 -3.31
N ARG A 408 11.74 1.52 -2.13
CA ARG A 408 11.84 2.89 -1.63
C ARG A 408 13.25 3.45 -1.85
N SER A 409 13.44 4.18 -2.94
CA SER A 409 14.74 4.72 -3.35
C SER A 409 15.42 5.57 -2.28
N GLU A 410 14.66 6.30 -1.46
CA GLU A 410 15.19 7.18 -0.40
C GLU A 410 15.86 6.41 0.75
N ARG A 411 15.54 5.13 0.92
CA ARG A 411 15.99 4.30 2.04
C ARG A 411 17.02 3.25 1.63
N ILE A 412 17.53 3.33 0.40
CA ILE A 412 18.58 2.44 -0.08
C ILE A 412 19.93 2.99 0.44
N PRO A 413 20.68 2.21 1.24
CA PRO A 413 22.05 2.57 1.58
C PRO A 413 22.91 2.60 0.32
N VAL A 414 23.75 3.62 0.15
CA VAL A 414 24.61 3.80 -1.04
C VAL A 414 25.41 2.52 -1.37
N PHE A 415 25.90 1.81 -0.34
CA PHE A 415 26.68 0.59 -0.51
C PHE A 415 25.87 -0.65 -0.96
N LEU A 416 24.54 -0.60 -0.96
CA LEU A 416 23.66 -1.69 -1.46
C LEU A 416 22.98 -1.34 -2.78
N ASN A 417 23.20 -0.14 -3.34
CA ASN A 417 22.45 0.35 -4.48
C ASN A 417 22.57 -0.57 -5.71
N GLU A 418 23.77 -1.12 -5.96
CA GLU A 418 24.02 -2.03 -7.09
C GLU A 418 23.26 -3.36 -6.98
N HIS A 419 23.13 -3.89 -5.75
CA HIS A 419 22.45 -5.17 -5.48
C HIS A 419 21.00 -4.98 -5.01
N ALA A 420 20.46 -3.75 -5.05
CA ALA A 420 19.11 -3.48 -4.55
C ALA A 420 18.04 -4.28 -5.30
N HIS A 421 18.16 -4.38 -6.63
CA HIS A 421 17.24 -5.17 -7.46
C HIS A 421 17.40 -6.68 -7.26
N THR A 422 18.62 -7.17 -7.02
CA THR A 422 18.83 -8.60 -6.74
C THR A 422 18.21 -8.96 -5.39
N ILE A 423 18.42 -8.15 -4.36
CA ILE A 423 17.80 -8.32 -3.03
C ILE A 423 16.27 -8.36 -3.13
N LEU A 424 15.66 -7.46 -3.91
CA LEU A 424 14.21 -7.47 -4.12
C LEU A 424 13.74 -8.78 -4.75
N ARG A 425 14.40 -9.22 -5.83
CA ARG A 425 14.06 -10.46 -6.53
C ARG A 425 14.24 -11.68 -5.64
N THR A 426 15.32 -11.75 -4.87
CA THR A 426 15.60 -12.86 -3.92
C THR A 426 14.44 -13.05 -2.95
N GLY A 427 14.00 -11.98 -2.27
CA GLY A 427 12.89 -12.12 -1.34
C GLY A 427 11.53 -12.35 -2.00
N LYS A 428 11.29 -11.80 -3.21
CA LYS A 428 10.11 -12.15 -4.03
C LYS A 428 10.07 -13.65 -4.32
N TYR A 429 11.18 -14.24 -4.75
CA TYR A 429 11.27 -15.68 -5.03
C TYR A 429 11.01 -16.52 -3.78
N PHE A 430 11.63 -16.17 -2.65
CA PHE A 430 11.38 -16.88 -1.39
C PHE A 430 9.94 -16.78 -0.91
N ASN A 431 9.29 -15.62 -1.07
CA ASN A 431 7.90 -15.51 -0.66
C ASN A 431 6.96 -16.32 -1.56
N VAL A 432 7.25 -16.42 -2.86
CA VAL A 432 6.53 -17.34 -3.76
C VAL A 432 6.72 -18.80 -3.31
N ILE A 433 7.96 -19.22 -3.01
CA ILE A 433 8.25 -20.57 -2.49
C ILE A 433 7.53 -20.82 -1.17
N ARG A 434 7.48 -19.82 -0.27
CA ARG A 434 6.80 -19.94 1.03
C ARG A 434 5.30 -20.11 0.87
N GLN A 435 4.69 -19.39 -0.07
CA GLN A 435 3.29 -19.59 -0.42
C GLN A 435 3.04 -20.99 -0.99
N CYS A 436 4.07 -21.68 -1.50
CA CYS A 436 3.96 -23.07 -2.01
C CYS A 436 3.91 -24.08 -0.85
N GLY A 437 3.95 -23.62 0.40
CA GLY A 437 4.03 -24.46 1.58
C GLY A 437 5.43 -25.01 1.83
N LYS A 438 6.45 -24.52 1.12
CA LYS A 438 7.84 -24.96 1.25
C LYS A 438 8.69 -23.97 2.04
N THR A 439 9.48 -24.49 2.96
CA THR A 439 10.53 -23.74 3.65
C THR A 439 11.88 -24.20 3.16
N VAL A 440 12.69 -23.27 2.65
CA VAL A 440 14.07 -23.59 2.25
C VAL A 440 14.90 -23.85 3.49
N GLN A 441 15.45 -25.07 3.59
CA GLN A 441 16.35 -25.43 4.67
C GLN A 441 17.76 -24.93 4.34
N TRP A 442 18.21 -23.94 5.09
CA TRP A 442 19.56 -23.41 4.97
C TRP A 442 20.53 -24.30 5.74
N GLY A 443 21.61 -24.75 5.09
CA GLY A 443 22.65 -25.54 5.76
C GLY A 443 23.42 -24.72 6.81
N LYS A 444 24.12 -23.66 6.39
CA LYS A 444 24.75 -22.67 7.30
C LYS A 444 24.31 -21.28 6.85
N GLN A 445 23.58 -20.57 7.71
CA GLN A 445 23.26 -19.16 7.49
C GLN A 445 24.50 -18.35 7.87
N GLU A 446 25.08 -17.64 6.91
CA GLU A 446 26.17 -16.71 7.18
C GLU A 446 25.57 -15.39 7.65
N PRO A 447 25.96 -14.87 8.83
CA PRO A 447 25.42 -13.61 9.31
C PRO A 447 25.85 -12.48 8.37
N LEU A 448 24.88 -11.71 7.87
CA LEU A 448 25.14 -10.54 7.04
C LEU A 448 25.65 -9.41 7.94
N VAL A 449 26.96 -9.32 8.12
CA VAL A 449 27.60 -8.24 8.88
C VAL A 449 28.27 -7.27 7.92
N TYR A 450 27.99 -5.97 8.10
CA TYR A 450 28.68 -4.94 7.33
C TYR A 450 30.17 -4.92 7.68
N ARG A 451 31.01 -5.14 6.67
CA ARG A 451 32.45 -4.88 6.74
C ARG A 451 32.85 -4.02 5.55
N TYR A 452 33.57 -2.93 5.82
CA TYR A 452 33.97 -1.95 4.81
C TYR A 452 34.96 -2.53 3.77
N ARG A 453 35.87 -3.41 4.20
CA ARG A 453 36.90 -4.01 3.32
C ARG A 453 36.52 -5.38 2.75
N ASP A 454 35.75 -6.16 3.50
CA ASP A 454 35.34 -7.50 3.14
C ASP A 454 33.87 -7.49 2.69
N GLN A 455 33.61 -7.43 1.39
CA GLN A 455 32.26 -7.51 0.81
C GLN A 455 31.66 -8.93 0.86
N LYS A 456 31.92 -9.70 1.92
CA LYS A 456 31.40 -11.07 2.11
C LYS A 456 29.86 -11.12 2.11
N TYR A 457 29.22 -10.05 2.57
CA TYR A 457 27.76 -9.93 2.54
C TYR A 457 27.22 -9.89 1.09
N ILE A 458 27.96 -9.36 0.13
CA ILE A 458 27.56 -9.34 -1.29
C ILE A 458 27.57 -10.76 -1.85
N THR A 459 28.67 -11.49 -1.64
CA THR A 459 28.77 -12.89 -2.07
C THR A 459 27.70 -13.78 -1.43
N ALA A 460 27.32 -13.49 -0.18
CA ALA A 460 26.23 -14.19 0.50
C ALA A 460 24.86 -13.86 -0.11
N ILE A 461 24.61 -12.61 -0.50
CA ILE A 461 23.38 -12.18 -1.21
C ILE A 461 23.27 -12.87 -2.57
N ASP A 462 24.35 -12.88 -3.36
CA ASP A 462 24.34 -13.50 -4.69
C ASP A 462 24.18 -15.03 -4.62
N ARG A 463 24.78 -15.66 -3.59
CA ARG A 463 24.55 -17.08 -3.30
C ARG A 463 23.11 -17.35 -2.91
N ALA A 464 22.51 -16.52 -2.05
CA ALA A 464 21.12 -16.65 -1.66
C ALA A 464 20.16 -16.44 -2.84
N TYR A 465 20.47 -15.48 -3.73
CA TYR A 465 19.71 -15.27 -4.98
C TYR A 465 19.76 -16.51 -5.88
N SER A 466 20.95 -17.07 -6.11
CA SER A 466 21.14 -18.24 -6.96
C SER A 466 20.38 -19.45 -6.41
N GLU A 467 20.41 -19.66 -5.09
CA GLU A 467 19.68 -20.75 -4.43
C GLU A 467 18.16 -20.52 -4.48
N ALA A 468 17.69 -19.29 -4.29
CA ALA A 468 16.27 -18.93 -4.41
C ALA A 468 15.76 -19.18 -5.84
N ALA A 469 16.53 -18.78 -6.85
CA ALA A 469 16.18 -18.96 -8.25
C ALA A 469 16.16 -20.45 -8.62
N ARG A 470 17.18 -21.21 -8.21
CA ARG A 470 17.27 -22.66 -8.46
C ARG A 470 16.09 -23.40 -7.82
N THR A 471 15.81 -23.15 -6.55
CA THR A 471 14.71 -23.81 -5.82
C THR A 471 13.34 -23.44 -6.37
N LEU A 472 13.10 -22.17 -6.72
CA LEU A 472 11.85 -21.74 -7.35
C LEU A 472 11.65 -22.43 -8.71
N LEU A 473 12.71 -22.50 -9.52
CA LEU A 473 12.67 -23.17 -10.82
C LEU A 473 12.42 -24.68 -10.66
N GLU A 474 13.04 -25.33 -9.68
CA GLU A 474 12.82 -26.74 -9.37
C GLU A 474 11.35 -27.01 -8.98
N VAL A 475 10.76 -26.16 -8.13
CA VAL A 475 9.34 -26.23 -7.74
C VAL A 475 8.40 -26.00 -8.92
N LEU A 476 8.73 -25.09 -9.84
CA LEU A 476 7.87 -24.79 -10.99
C LEU A 476 7.96 -25.85 -12.08
N ILE A 477 9.16 -26.37 -12.36
CA ILE A 477 9.38 -27.36 -13.43
C ILE A 477 9.00 -28.76 -12.97
N HIS A 478 9.46 -29.20 -11.80
CA HIS A 478 9.27 -30.60 -11.38
C HIS A 478 7.94 -30.84 -10.67
N GLU A 479 7.52 -29.95 -9.77
CA GLU A 479 6.31 -30.20 -8.96
C GLU A 479 5.03 -29.70 -9.62
N ASN A 480 5.12 -28.57 -10.31
CA ASN A 480 3.98 -27.97 -10.99
C ASN A 480 3.97 -28.27 -12.50
N ASP A 481 4.91 -29.08 -12.99
CA ASP A 481 5.03 -29.51 -14.40
C ASP A 481 4.62 -28.39 -15.39
N LEU A 482 5.34 -27.27 -15.28
CA LEU A 482 5.16 -26.12 -16.15
C LEU A 482 5.27 -26.50 -17.62
N MET A 483 6.15 -27.46 -17.94
CA MET A 483 6.38 -27.88 -19.31
C MET A 483 5.18 -28.64 -19.88
N GLY A 484 4.54 -29.50 -19.10
CA GLY A 484 3.29 -30.14 -19.47
C GLY A 484 2.20 -29.11 -19.80
N ARG A 485 1.98 -28.13 -18.92
CA ARG A 485 0.99 -27.06 -19.15
C ARG A 485 1.26 -26.22 -20.39
N LEU A 486 2.53 -25.86 -20.65
CA LEU A 486 2.88 -25.13 -21.87
C LEU A 486 2.63 -25.96 -23.13
N ARG A 487 2.86 -27.29 -23.09
CA ARG A 487 2.48 -28.18 -24.19
C ARG A 487 0.97 -28.21 -24.40
N SER A 488 0.17 -28.27 -23.33
CA SER A 488 -1.29 -28.17 -23.42
C SER A 488 -1.74 -26.86 -24.07
N VAL A 489 -1.14 -25.73 -23.68
CA VAL A 489 -1.41 -24.43 -24.33
C VAL A 489 -1.09 -24.48 -25.83
N LYS A 490 0.03 -25.08 -26.24
CA LYS A 490 0.32 -25.29 -27.67
C LYS A 490 -0.72 -26.18 -28.35
N ASN A 491 -1.10 -27.30 -27.73
CA ASN A 491 -2.04 -28.26 -28.31
C ASN A 491 -3.39 -27.61 -28.64
N TYR A 492 -3.91 -26.77 -27.74
CA TYR A 492 -5.24 -26.16 -27.88
C TYR A 492 -5.22 -24.78 -28.56
N PHE A 493 -4.35 -23.84 -28.15
CA PHE A 493 -4.35 -22.48 -28.70
C PHE A 493 -3.65 -22.38 -30.06
N LEU A 494 -2.59 -23.16 -30.29
CA LEU A 494 -1.85 -23.17 -31.55
C LEU A 494 -2.31 -24.29 -32.50
N LEU A 495 -3.41 -24.99 -32.16
CA LEU A 495 -4.04 -26.04 -32.97
C LEU A 495 -3.08 -27.19 -33.35
N ALA A 496 -2.08 -27.51 -32.53
CA ALA A 496 -1.18 -28.62 -32.83
C ALA A 496 -1.90 -29.98 -32.84
N GLN A 497 -2.96 -30.11 -32.04
CA GLN A 497 -3.80 -31.31 -31.99
C GLN A 497 -5.02 -31.15 -32.91
N GLY A 498 -4.80 -31.45 -34.20
CA GLY A 498 -5.80 -31.21 -35.24
C GLY A 498 -7.05 -32.10 -35.18
N ASP A 499 -6.96 -33.31 -34.63
CA ASP A 499 -8.10 -34.22 -34.48
C ASP A 499 -9.17 -33.64 -33.53
N PHE A 500 -8.73 -33.06 -32.40
CA PHE A 500 -9.59 -32.35 -31.45
C PHE A 500 -10.34 -31.21 -32.12
N VAL A 501 -9.63 -30.34 -32.87
CA VAL A 501 -10.22 -29.16 -33.51
C VAL A 501 -11.28 -29.56 -34.54
N VAL A 502 -11.00 -30.62 -35.32
CA VAL A 502 -11.96 -31.16 -36.30
C VAL A 502 -13.22 -31.68 -35.59
N GLN A 503 -13.08 -32.47 -34.53
CA GLN A 503 -14.22 -32.98 -33.77
C GLN A 503 -15.02 -31.85 -33.11
N PHE A 504 -14.32 -30.89 -32.50
CA PHE A 504 -14.92 -29.71 -31.88
C PHE A 504 -15.73 -28.88 -32.89
N LEU A 505 -15.14 -28.55 -34.05
CA LEU A 505 -15.81 -27.80 -35.10
C LEU A 505 -17.03 -28.54 -35.68
N ASN A 506 -17.00 -29.87 -35.75
CA ASN A 506 -18.15 -30.68 -36.19
C ASN A 506 -19.31 -30.60 -35.18
N LEU A 507 -19.02 -30.71 -33.89
CA LEU A 507 -20.03 -30.73 -32.82
C LEU A 507 -20.63 -29.34 -32.57
N CYS A 508 -19.79 -28.30 -32.58
CA CYS A 508 -20.19 -26.94 -32.22
C CYS A 508 -20.75 -26.13 -33.40
N GLU A 509 -20.76 -26.65 -34.63
CA GLU A 509 -21.17 -25.91 -35.83
C GLU A 509 -22.56 -25.28 -35.70
N SER A 510 -23.52 -26.03 -35.16
CA SER A 510 -24.90 -25.57 -34.98
C SER A 510 -25.06 -24.46 -33.93
N GLU A 511 -24.16 -24.40 -32.95
CA GLU A 511 -24.15 -23.37 -31.90
C GLU A 511 -23.33 -22.15 -32.32
N LEU A 512 -22.18 -22.35 -32.97
CA LEU A 512 -21.28 -21.26 -33.40
C LEU A 512 -21.85 -20.42 -34.56
N ASN A 513 -22.76 -20.97 -35.35
CA ASN A 513 -23.46 -20.22 -36.41
C ASN A 513 -24.58 -19.31 -35.87
N LYS A 514 -24.94 -19.42 -34.58
CA LYS A 514 -25.91 -18.51 -33.96
C LYS A 514 -25.26 -17.17 -33.64
N ASN A 515 -26.08 -16.16 -33.36
CA ASN A 515 -25.61 -14.88 -32.85
C ASN A 515 -25.07 -15.04 -31.43
N MET A 516 -24.10 -14.20 -31.03
CA MET A 516 -23.46 -14.26 -29.71
C MET A 516 -24.45 -14.38 -28.53
N TYR A 517 -25.56 -13.62 -28.57
CA TYR A 517 -26.54 -13.59 -27.48
C TYR A 517 -27.40 -14.86 -27.36
N ASP A 518 -27.51 -15.63 -28.44
CA ASP A 518 -28.32 -16.86 -28.50
C ASP A 518 -27.51 -18.10 -28.06
N ILE A 519 -26.21 -17.94 -27.80
CA ILE A 519 -25.29 -19.02 -27.48
C ILE A 519 -25.29 -19.27 -25.97
N VAL A 520 -25.55 -20.52 -25.60
CA VAL A 520 -25.50 -20.97 -24.21
C VAL A 520 -24.09 -21.49 -23.90
N ILE A 521 -23.32 -20.76 -23.09
CA ILE A 521 -21.93 -21.10 -22.71
C ILE A 521 -21.84 -22.50 -22.09
N HIS A 522 -22.78 -22.87 -21.21
CA HIS A 522 -22.80 -24.20 -20.60
C HIS A 522 -22.92 -25.32 -21.65
N ARG A 523 -23.69 -25.10 -22.72
CA ARG A 523 -23.82 -26.08 -23.81
C ARG A 523 -22.52 -26.20 -24.58
N LEU A 524 -21.85 -25.08 -24.89
CA LEU A 524 -20.53 -25.10 -25.52
C LEU A 524 -19.49 -25.80 -24.63
N ALA A 525 -19.53 -25.61 -23.31
CA ALA A 525 -18.65 -26.30 -22.38
C ALA A 525 -18.87 -27.82 -22.40
N SER A 526 -20.12 -28.28 -22.38
CA SER A 526 -20.42 -29.71 -22.51
C SER A 526 -19.99 -30.28 -23.87
N LEU A 527 -20.19 -29.54 -24.97
CA LEU A 527 -19.73 -29.97 -26.29
C LEU A 527 -18.21 -30.02 -26.40
N LEU A 528 -17.52 -29.06 -25.78
CA LEU A 528 -16.07 -29.04 -25.68
C LEU A 528 -15.54 -30.25 -24.90
N GLU A 529 -16.17 -30.57 -23.77
CA GLU A 529 -15.81 -31.73 -22.96
C GLU A 529 -16.00 -33.04 -23.73
N VAL A 530 -17.10 -33.17 -24.48
CA VAL A 530 -17.32 -34.32 -25.37
C VAL A 530 -16.22 -34.41 -26.43
N ALA A 531 -15.88 -33.29 -27.08
CA ALA A 531 -14.83 -33.25 -28.11
C ALA A 531 -13.45 -33.63 -27.55
N LEU A 532 -13.12 -33.21 -26.32
CA LEU A 532 -11.87 -33.55 -25.65
C LEU A 532 -11.79 -35.05 -25.36
N ARG A 533 -12.89 -35.66 -24.88
CA ARG A 533 -12.95 -37.10 -24.56
C ARG A 533 -12.95 -38.00 -25.79
N THR A 534 -13.50 -37.54 -26.92
CA THR A 534 -13.52 -38.32 -28.18
C THR A 534 -12.22 -38.24 -28.97
N SER A 535 -11.33 -37.33 -28.60
CA SER A 535 -10.05 -37.07 -29.28
C SER A 535 -8.90 -37.78 -28.56
N THR A 536 -7.77 -37.88 -29.25
CA THR A 536 -6.47 -38.22 -28.63
C THR A 536 -6.05 -37.21 -27.53
N ALA A 537 -6.72 -36.06 -27.44
CA ALA A 537 -6.58 -35.05 -26.39
C ALA A 537 -6.97 -35.56 -24.99
N ASP A 538 -7.64 -36.71 -24.88
CA ASP A 538 -7.96 -37.34 -23.61
C ASP A 538 -6.70 -37.72 -22.80
N SER A 539 -5.58 -37.94 -23.50
CA SER A 539 -4.28 -38.26 -22.90
C SER A 539 -3.61 -37.10 -22.14
N ASP A 540 -4.08 -35.86 -22.31
CA ASP A 540 -3.51 -34.69 -21.63
C ASP A 540 -4.03 -34.56 -20.18
N PRO A 541 -3.15 -34.54 -19.16
CA PRO A 541 -3.53 -34.34 -17.76
C PRO A 541 -4.20 -32.98 -17.47
N TYR A 542 -3.93 -31.95 -18.27
CA TYR A 542 -4.38 -30.56 -18.01
C TYR A 542 -5.53 -30.12 -18.92
N LYS A 543 -6.24 -31.06 -19.55
CA LYS A 543 -7.38 -30.76 -20.44
C LYS A 543 -8.54 -30.04 -19.75
N ASP A 544 -8.74 -30.29 -18.45
CA ASP A 544 -9.85 -29.72 -17.66
C ASP A 544 -9.69 -28.20 -17.40
N ASP A 545 -8.47 -27.66 -17.59
CA ASP A 545 -8.20 -26.23 -17.42
C ASP A 545 -8.70 -25.41 -18.62
N LEU A 546 -9.09 -26.05 -19.74
CA LEU A 546 -9.63 -25.39 -20.93
C LEU A 546 -11.12 -25.06 -20.76
N LYS A 547 -11.49 -23.78 -20.96
CA LYS A 547 -12.88 -23.33 -20.91
C LYS A 547 -13.25 -22.50 -22.14
N PRO A 548 -14.49 -22.59 -22.64
CA PRO A 548 -14.96 -21.72 -23.69
C PRO A 548 -15.28 -20.32 -23.14
N GLU A 549 -14.78 -19.29 -23.81
CA GLU A 549 -15.04 -17.88 -23.49
C GLU A 549 -15.56 -17.15 -24.73
N LEU A 550 -16.65 -16.39 -24.57
CA LEU A 550 -17.22 -15.56 -25.63
C LEU A 550 -16.81 -14.11 -25.39
N LEU A 551 -15.99 -13.58 -26.29
CA LEU A 551 -15.54 -12.20 -26.22
C LEU A 551 -16.57 -11.27 -26.91
N PRO A 552 -16.92 -10.13 -26.29
CA PRO A 552 -17.92 -9.20 -26.85
C PRO A 552 -17.39 -8.33 -28.00
N PHE A 553 -16.20 -8.63 -28.53
CA PHE A 553 -15.54 -7.82 -29.55
C PHE A 553 -14.79 -8.71 -30.56
N ASP A 554 -14.69 -8.22 -31.80
CA ASP A 554 -13.92 -8.83 -32.88
C ASP A 554 -12.41 -8.82 -32.65
N LEU A 555 -11.71 -9.70 -33.37
CA LEU A 555 -10.25 -9.72 -33.40
C LEU A 555 -9.69 -8.38 -33.91
N GLU A 556 -10.30 -7.82 -34.96
CA GLU A 556 -9.91 -6.52 -35.51
C GLU A 556 -10.02 -5.42 -34.45
N TYR A 557 -11.16 -5.34 -33.77
CA TYR A 557 -11.37 -4.38 -32.68
C TYR A 557 -10.37 -4.58 -31.53
N GLN A 558 -10.06 -5.83 -31.18
CA GLN A 558 -9.06 -6.16 -30.16
C GLN A 558 -7.65 -5.70 -30.58
N MET A 559 -7.28 -5.89 -31.85
CA MET A 559 -5.99 -5.45 -32.39
C MET A 559 -5.86 -3.92 -32.42
N PHE A 560 -6.90 -3.21 -32.89
CA PHE A 560 -6.92 -1.75 -32.90
C PHE A 560 -6.79 -1.18 -31.49
N ARG A 561 -7.55 -1.71 -30.52
CA ARG A 561 -7.43 -1.29 -29.11
C ARG A 561 -6.04 -1.47 -28.50
N ILE A 562 -5.31 -2.52 -28.90
CA ILE A 562 -3.96 -2.79 -28.39
C ILE A 562 -2.92 -1.89 -29.05
N LEU A 563 -3.10 -1.59 -30.34
CA LEU A 563 -2.20 -0.70 -31.08
C LEU A 563 -2.39 0.77 -30.70
N SER A 564 -3.53 1.14 -30.12
CA SER A 564 -3.80 2.50 -29.59
C SER A 564 -3.45 3.61 -30.58
N ILE A 565 -3.72 3.39 -31.87
CA ILE A 565 -3.56 4.41 -32.89
C ILE A 565 -4.91 5.10 -33.00
N GLN A 566 -5.03 6.29 -32.42
CA GLN A 566 -6.19 7.18 -32.58
C GLN A 566 -6.31 7.68 -34.03
N THR A 567 -6.58 6.80 -34.99
CA THR A 567 -6.94 7.17 -36.36
C THR A 567 -8.41 7.55 -36.42
N SER A 568 -8.74 8.51 -37.29
CA SER A 568 -10.13 8.91 -37.60
C SER A 568 -11.02 7.70 -37.93
N ASP A 569 -10.41 6.63 -38.47
CA ASP A 569 -11.06 5.37 -38.83
C ASP A 569 -11.52 4.55 -37.61
N GLU A 570 -10.87 4.66 -36.43
CA GLU A 570 -11.33 3.99 -35.19
C GLU A 570 -12.68 4.57 -34.70
N GLY A 571 -12.90 5.88 -34.88
CA GLY A 571 -14.15 6.54 -34.53
C GLY A 571 -15.31 6.10 -35.41
N GLU A 572 -15.06 5.87 -36.70
CA GLU A 572 -16.06 5.37 -37.66
C GLU A 572 -16.34 3.86 -37.47
N TYR A 573 -15.36 3.05 -37.08
CA TYR A 573 -15.56 1.62 -36.79
C TYR A 573 -16.27 1.39 -35.45
N CYS A 574 -15.94 2.18 -34.42
CA CYS A 574 -16.61 2.11 -33.12
C CYS A 574 -18.09 2.59 -33.18
N ALA A 575 -18.45 3.38 -34.20
CA ALA A 575 -19.85 3.72 -34.49
C ALA A 575 -20.64 2.59 -35.18
N GLN A 576 -19.96 1.57 -35.73
CA GLN A 576 -20.55 0.41 -36.41
C GLN A 576 -20.81 -0.78 -35.47
N THR A 577 -20.82 -0.57 -34.15
CA THR A 577 -21.12 -1.55 -33.08
C THR A 577 -22.56 -2.09 -33.07
N GLY A 578 -23.20 -2.16 -34.24
CA GLY A 578 -24.51 -2.77 -34.47
C GLY A 578 -24.44 -4.09 -35.24
N LYS A 579 -23.26 -4.56 -35.68
CA LYS A 579 -23.14 -5.89 -36.26
C LYS A 579 -23.24 -6.94 -35.15
N THR A 580 -24.27 -7.77 -35.21
CA THR A 580 -24.40 -8.95 -34.37
C THR A 580 -23.27 -9.91 -34.70
N LEU A 581 -22.31 -10.01 -33.79
CA LEU A 581 -21.20 -10.96 -33.87
C LEU A 581 -21.73 -12.38 -33.96
N THR A 582 -21.21 -13.13 -34.92
CA THR A 582 -21.47 -14.56 -34.99
C THR A 582 -20.68 -15.29 -33.91
N GLY A 583 -21.17 -16.45 -33.48
CA GLY A 583 -20.47 -17.26 -32.48
C GLY A 583 -19.04 -17.63 -32.89
N ILE A 584 -18.78 -17.83 -34.18
CA ILE A 584 -17.44 -18.17 -34.69
C ILE A 584 -16.43 -17.03 -34.50
N GLU A 585 -16.87 -15.78 -34.65
CA GLU A 585 -16.03 -14.59 -34.48
C GLU A 585 -15.81 -14.28 -32.99
N ALA A 586 -16.84 -14.47 -32.16
CA ALA A 586 -16.81 -14.20 -30.73
C ALA A 586 -16.10 -15.30 -29.90
N PHE A 587 -15.93 -16.50 -30.45
CA PHE A 587 -15.41 -17.64 -29.72
C PHE A 587 -13.90 -17.55 -29.45
N SER A 588 -13.52 -17.85 -28.21
CA SER A 588 -12.12 -18.00 -27.77
C SER A 588 -12.00 -19.08 -26.70
N PHE A 589 -10.81 -19.64 -26.55
CA PHE A 589 -10.50 -20.48 -25.40
C PHE A 589 -9.92 -19.65 -24.25
N ASN A 590 -10.34 -19.94 -23.04
CA ASN A 590 -9.67 -19.53 -21.82
C ASN A 590 -8.94 -20.73 -21.20
N TYR A 591 -7.84 -20.46 -20.50
CA TYR A 591 -7.03 -21.46 -19.82
C TYR A 591 -6.86 -21.08 -18.36
N ASP A 592 -7.51 -21.83 -17.48
CA ASP A 592 -7.54 -21.54 -16.05
C ASP A 592 -6.29 -22.08 -15.36
N VAL A 593 -5.31 -21.21 -15.16
CA VAL A 593 -4.04 -21.58 -14.54
C VAL A 593 -4.10 -21.41 -13.03
N LYS A 594 -3.86 -22.52 -12.31
CA LYS A 594 -3.72 -22.50 -10.86
C LYS A 594 -2.41 -21.82 -10.42
N TRP A 595 -2.46 -21.18 -9.27
CA TRP A 595 -1.27 -20.72 -8.56
C TRP A 595 -0.37 -21.94 -8.24
N PRO A 596 0.97 -21.89 -8.43
CA PRO A 596 1.85 -20.74 -8.72
C PRO A 596 2.16 -20.50 -10.21
N VAL A 597 1.72 -21.36 -11.12
CA VAL A 597 2.06 -21.24 -12.57
C VAL A 597 1.43 -20.01 -13.22
N SER A 598 0.37 -19.47 -12.61
CA SER A 598 -0.24 -18.19 -12.98
C SER A 598 0.73 -17.00 -12.97
N LEU A 599 1.90 -17.12 -12.34
CA LEU A 599 2.95 -16.10 -12.38
C LEU A 599 3.63 -16.01 -13.75
N ILE A 600 3.80 -17.17 -14.40
CA ILE A 600 4.47 -17.27 -15.71
C ILE A 600 3.43 -17.16 -16.82
N ILE A 601 2.37 -17.99 -16.73
CA ILE A 601 1.25 -17.93 -17.66
C ILE A 601 0.29 -16.86 -17.13
N ASN A 602 0.67 -15.61 -17.37
CA ASN A 602 -0.14 -14.45 -16.99
C ASN A 602 -1.31 -14.27 -17.97
N LYS A 603 -2.36 -13.54 -17.54
CA LYS A 603 -3.50 -13.22 -18.40
C LYS A 603 -3.11 -12.45 -19.65
N ARG A 604 -2.02 -11.66 -19.60
CA ARG A 604 -1.47 -10.97 -20.77
C ARG A 604 -0.99 -11.95 -21.84
N ALA A 605 -0.23 -12.98 -21.45
CA ALA A 605 0.21 -14.03 -22.36
C ALA A 605 -0.97 -14.83 -22.89
N ILE A 606 -1.92 -15.23 -22.02
CA ILE A 606 -3.14 -15.93 -22.44
C ILE A 606 -3.92 -15.09 -23.46
N ALA A 607 -4.09 -13.78 -23.23
CA ALA A 607 -4.75 -12.88 -24.18
C ALA A 607 -4.03 -12.82 -25.54
N CYS A 608 -2.69 -12.80 -25.55
CA CYS A 608 -1.93 -12.88 -26.80
C CYS A 608 -2.14 -14.24 -27.50
N TYR A 609 -2.15 -15.35 -26.76
CA TYR A 609 -2.46 -16.67 -27.31
C TYR A 609 -3.91 -16.77 -27.81
N GLN A 610 -4.88 -16.14 -27.13
CA GLN A 610 -6.27 -16.05 -27.57
C GLN A 610 -6.38 -15.32 -28.91
N MET A 611 -5.65 -14.22 -29.11
CA MET A 611 -5.65 -13.51 -30.38
C MET A 611 -5.10 -14.37 -31.52
N LEU A 612 -3.98 -15.06 -31.28
CA LEU A 612 -3.41 -16.02 -32.23
C LEU A 612 -4.41 -17.14 -32.55
N PHE A 613 -5.01 -17.73 -31.53
CA PHE A 613 -6.01 -18.78 -31.68
C PHE A 613 -7.19 -18.31 -32.54
N ARG A 614 -7.77 -17.13 -32.27
CA ARG A 614 -8.93 -16.61 -33.01
C ARG A 614 -8.64 -16.49 -34.50
N HIS A 615 -7.44 -16.00 -34.86
CA HIS A 615 -7.04 -15.90 -36.26
C HIS A 615 -6.91 -17.28 -36.93
N LEU A 616 -6.19 -18.20 -36.29
CA LEU A 616 -5.98 -19.56 -36.82
C LEU A 616 -7.30 -20.34 -36.92
N PHE A 617 -8.17 -20.17 -35.93
CA PHE A 617 -9.49 -20.79 -35.86
C PHE A 617 -10.39 -20.30 -36.99
N TYR A 618 -10.35 -19.00 -37.31
CA TYR A 618 -11.10 -18.42 -38.42
C TYR A 618 -10.62 -18.95 -39.78
N CYS A 619 -9.30 -19.02 -40.00
CA CYS A 619 -8.74 -19.63 -41.22
C CYS A 619 -9.24 -21.08 -41.39
N LYS A 620 -9.16 -21.88 -40.32
CA LYS A 620 -9.64 -23.28 -40.34
C LYS A 620 -11.13 -23.41 -40.59
N HIS A 621 -11.92 -22.48 -40.07
CA HIS A 621 -13.35 -22.44 -40.37
C HIS A 621 -13.60 -22.19 -41.87
N ILE A 622 -12.91 -21.21 -42.47
CA ILE A 622 -13.02 -20.91 -43.92
C ILE A 622 -12.57 -22.08 -44.77
N GLU A 623 -11.44 -22.71 -44.45
CA GLU A 623 -10.95 -23.91 -45.15
C GLU A 623 -12.05 -24.99 -45.19
N ARG A 624 -12.69 -25.23 -44.04
CA ARG A 624 -13.76 -26.23 -43.92
C ARG A 624 -15.00 -25.86 -44.71
N LEU A 625 -15.40 -24.59 -44.75
CA LEU A 625 -16.53 -24.12 -45.56
C LEU A 625 -16.26 -24.34 -47.06
N LEU A 626 -15.06 -23.99 -47.55
CA LEU A 626 -14.66 -24.22 -48.94
C LEU A 626 -14.66 -25.72 -49.31
N CYS A 627 -14.25 -26.57 -48.36
CA CYS A 627 -14.34 -28.02 -48.51
C CYS A 627 -15.79 -28.54 -48.53
N ARG A 628 -16.70 -27.98 -47.73
CA ARG A 628 -18.13 -28.35 -47.78
C ARG A 628 -18.78 -27.98 -49.10
N VAL A 629 -18.49 -26.79 -49.62
CA VAL A 629 -18.94 -26.35 -50.94
C VAL A 629 -18.39 -27.28 -52.04
N TRP A 630 -17.17 -27.78 -51.90
CA TRP A 630 -16.64 -28.78 -52.82
C TRP A 630 -17.43 -30.10 -52.80
N ILE A 631 -17.84 -30.56 -51.62
CA ILE A 631 -18.67 -31.77 -51.48
C ILE A 631 -20.05 -31.54 -52.10
N SER A 632 -20.73 -30.42 -51.81
CA SER A 632 -22.05 -30.13 -52.39
C SER A 632 -21.99 -29.96 -53.91
N ASN A 633 -20.92 -29.34 -54.42
CA ASN A 633 -20.75 -29.15 -55.85
C ASN A 633 -20.45 -30.46 -56.61
N LYS A 634 -20.24 -31.60 -55.93
CA LYS A 634 -20.22 -32.91 -56.61
C LYS A 634 -21.56 -33.22 -57.29
N ILE A 635 -22.67 -32.69 -56.76
CA ILE A 635 -24.00 -32.80 -57.38
C ILE A 635 -24.02 -32.12 -58.75
N ALA A 636 -23.15 -31.14 -59.00
CA ALA A 636 -23.09 -30.48 -60.31
C ALA A 636 -22.69 -31.41 -61.47
N LYS A 637 -22.16 -32.60 -61.16
CA LYS A 637 -21.90 -33.66 -62.15
C LYS A 637 -23.18 -34.26 -62.75
N THR A 638 -24.35 -34.07 -62.14
CA THR A 638 -25.62 -34.61 -62.64
C THR A 638 -26.41 -33.60 -63.50
N PHE A 639 -25.92 -32.36 -63.66
CA PHE A 639 -26.61 -31.34 -64.45
C PHE A 639 -26.30 -31.45 -65.96
N THR A 640 -27.18 -30.85 -66.77
CA THR A 640 -27.01 -30.74 -68.23
C THR A 640 -25.80 -29.88 -68.61
N HIS A 641 -25.24 -30.11 -69.80
CA HIS A 641 -23.97 -29.53 -70.26
C HIS A 641 -23.91 -27.99 -70.20
N GLN A 642 -25.02 -27.30 -70.46
CA GLN A 642 -25.08 -25.83 -70.41
C GLN A 642 -24.97 -25.26 -68.99
N VAL A 643 -25.61 -25.90 -68.00
CA VAL A 643 -25.54 -25.47 -66.59
C VAL A 643 -24.17 -25.81 -66.01
N ALA A 644 -23.61 -26.97 -66.36
CA ALA A 644 -22.27 -27.38 -65.94
C ALA A 644 -21.16 -26.39 -66.40
N MET A 645 -21.32 -25.77 -67.56
CA MET A 645 -20.40 -24.74 -68.07
C MET A 645 -20.37 -23.48 -67.18
N ALA A 646 -21.51 -23.06 -66.65
CA ALA A 646 -21.58 -21.92 -65.71
C ALA A 646 -20.88 -22.22 -64.38
N TYR A 647 -20.98 -23.46 -63.87
CA TYR A 647 -20.29 -23.88 -62.64
C TYR A 647 -18.76 -23.96 -62.79
N ARG A 648 -18.21 -24.08 -64.00
CA ARG A 648 -16.75 -24.17 -64.23
C ARG A 648 -15.99 -22.96 -63.69
N GLN A 649 -16.56 -21.76 -63.84
CA GLN A 649 -15.98 -20.53 -63.31
C GLN A 649 -15.98 -20.53 -61.78
N ALA A 650 -17.08 -20.98 -61.15
CA ALA A 650 -17.17 -21.12 -59.69
C ALA A 650 -16.19 -22.18 -59.13
N PHE A 651 -15.98 -23.29 -59.84
CA PHE A 651 -14.99 -24.30 -59.47
C PHE A 651 -13.56 -23.75 -59.48
N SER A 652 -13.22 -22.97 -60.52
CA SER A 652 -11.91 -22.32 -60.63
C SER A 652 -11.68 -21.31 -59.51
N LEU A 653 -12.68 -20.46 -59.23
CA LEU A 653 -12.61 -19.49 -58.14
C LEU A 653 -12.43 -20.17 -56.78
N ARG A 654 -13.25 -21.17 -56.47
CA ARG A 654 -13.17 -21.94 -55.21
C ARG A 654 -11.80 -22.60 -55.05
N GLN A 655 -11.24 -23.18 -56.12
CA GLN A 655 -9.92 -23.81 -56.05
C GLN A 655 -8.84 -22.78 -55.73
N ARG A 656 -8.84 -21.61 -56.38
CA ARG A 656 -7.89 -20.52 -56.09
C ARG A 656 -8.01 -20.02 -54.66
N MET A 657 -9.23 -19.89 -54.13
CA MET A 657 -9.46 -19.50 -52.73
C MET A 657 -8.95 -20.57 -51.76
N LEU A 658 -9.24 -21.84 -52.02
CA LEU A 658 -8.81 -22.96 -51.19
C LEU A 658 -7.29 -23.05 -51.16
N ASP A 659 -6.64 -23.01 -52.33
CA ASP A 659 -5.18 -23.04 -52.43
C ASP A 659 -4.59 -21.86 -51.64
N CYS A 660 -5.13 -20.65 -51.78
CA CYS A 660 -4.63 -19.48 -51.06
C CYS A 660 -4.71 -19.65 -49.52
N VAL A 661 -5.84 -20.11 -49.00
CA VAL A 661 -6.02 -20.34 -47.55
C VAL A 661 -5.11 -21.45 -47.04
N GLN A 662 -4.99 -22.56 -47.78
CA GLN A 662 -4.13 -23.68 -47.38
C GLN A 662 -2.64 -23.31 -47.34
N HIS A 663 -2.16 -22.54 -48.32
CA HIS A 663 -0.78 -22.06 -48.31
C HIS A 663 -0.54 -21.05 -47.16
N LEU A 664 -1.51 -20.18 -46.87
CA LEU A 664 -1.42 -19.24 -45.76
C LEU A 664 -1.36 -19.98 -44.40
N GLU A 665 -2.22 -20.96 -44.20
CA GLU A 665 -2.23 -21.79 -42.99
C GLU A 665 -0.93 -22.59 -42.84
N TYR A 666 -0.42 -23.17 -43.94
CA TYR A 666 0.85 -23.89 -43.92
C TYR A 666 2.00 -22.97 -43.51
N TYR A 667 2.07 -21.76 -44.08
CA TYR A 667 3.07 -20.77 -43.71
C TYR A 667 2.98 -20.40 -42.22
N MET A 668 1.78 -20.09 -41.72
CA MET A 668 1.61 -19.71 -40.31
C MET A 668 2.00 -20.85 -39.35
N MET A 669 1.59 -22.08 -39.62
CA MET A 669 1.84 -23.21 -38.72
C MET A 669 3.31 -23.69 -38.77
N VAL A 670 3.85 -23.89 -39.97
CA VAL A 670 5.14 -24.57 -40.17
C VAL A 670 6.32 -23.60 -40.19
N GLU A 671 6.19 -22.44 -40.80
CA GLU A 671 7.30 -21.48 -40.93
C GLU A 671 7.39 -20.51 -39.74
N VAL A 672 6.24 -20.16 -39.13
CA VAL A 672 6.20 -19.18 -38.04
C VAL A 672 6.08 -19.83 -36.67
N ILE A 673 5.05 -20.66 -36.44
CA ILE A 673 4.75 -21.17 -35.09
C ILE A 673 5.78 -22.23 -34.65
N GLU A 674 6.02 -23.27 -35.47
CA GLU A 674 6.88 -24.39 -35.07
C GLU A 674 8.35 -24.00 -34.79
N PRO A 675 9.03 -23.18 -35.62
CA PRO A 675 10.44 -22.84 -35.39
C PRO A 675 10.63 -21.96 -34.14
N ASN A 676 9.70 -21.04 -33.91
CA ASN A 676 9.70 -20.19 -32.71
C ASN A 676 9.45 -21.01 -31.44
N TRP A 677 8.55 -22.00 -31.51
CA TRP A 677 8.30 -22.92 -30.41
C TRP A 677 9.53 -23.77 -30.06
N LEU A 678 10.22 -24.33 -31.07
CA LEU A 678 11.45 -25.09 -30.85
C LEU A 678 12.57 -24.22 -30.25
N THR A 679 12.70 -22.98 -30.72
CA THR A 679 13.65 -22.00 -30.15
C THR A 679 13.34 -21.71 -28.68
N PHE A 680 12.06 -21.60 -28.34
CA PHE A 680 11.61 -21.38 -26.97
C PHE A 680 11.93 -22.58 -26.06
N ILE A 681 11.62 -23.81 -26.49
CA ILE A 681 11.95 -25.03 -25.74
C ILE A 681 13.46 -25.15 -25.50
N ASN A 682 14.27 -24.91 -26.53
CA ASN A 682 15.73 -25.00 -26.44
C ASN A 682 16.34 -23.97 -25.48
N LYS A 683 15.67 -22.82 -25.28
CA LYS A 683 16.07 -21.81 -24.29
C LYS A 683 15.65 -22.17 -22.88
N MET A 684 14.51 -22.84 -22.71
CA MET A 684 14.01 -23.28 -21.40
C MET A 684 14.73 -24.52 -20.86
N SER A 685 15.33 -25.34 -21.74
CA SER A 685 16.14 -26.48 -21.36
C SER A 685 17.58 -26.13 -20.99
N LYS A 686 18.02 -24.90 -21.27
CA LYS A 686 19.33 -24.35 -20.89
C LYS A 686 19.19 -23.59 -19.58
#